data_AF-A0AA40K0I3-F1
#
_entry.id   AF-A0AA40K0I3-F1
#
_cell.length_a   1.000
_cell.length_b   1.000
_cell.length_c   1.000
_cell.angle_alpha   90.00
_cell.angle_beta   90.00
_cell.angle_gamma   90.00
#
_symmetry.space_group_name_H-M   'P 1'
#
loop_
_entity.id
_entity.type
_entity.pdbx_description
1 polymer ?
#
loop_
_entity_poly.entity_id
_entity_poly.type
_entity_poly.pdbx_seq_one_letter_code
_entity_poly.pdbx_strand_id
1 'polypeptide(L)'
;MSASPGTGHVPTPLPGYPGLTWTAIQMKKMDQNLRIDNPYGVDENMLEIDPSDPTKKFVRLYSLEQGFSCGPVYNDQGEVFERAQFQRNGEPLMVHVPRMYVDVGVPFRTQAQKNEDYMKRITFRPNPVDPISHEHLQAWAIGDPSESSAKKAIKLFWRLLLDRQQALKEVGIAPGVCHRIFQPDNPREFMKNVDAMLTVVDADFLKTMDNPNLTAAKLLKGCRHVSDTFPAPGQPAIYIRVYTHMDSHGNDIEATASYVGQSVRTRIRQEEHENAIGKAARQLKTGIPVNQYPSHYTIVSRSRAIHRHVIVAASGQFGITFQKTAVDPWVGKFMLEQTFVAVMGSYSDWVLSPQLDDQGLAVCLHAQLLHSVFQEVRTTLQFQLKWQTIGTNTSSPLLCPYSFSRFMPDKRAPLHEIYGMRVRPTHPSQPGMTVYRLVKKFRRAQSNTRSESGGKTLFFFSRKEDLLAQGSKTSRMETTIVIGKHNWAEIYRTIDPKYKSLNDSLFLTLRFELMDPGHEHPLPWRAFPILGPFKNYNSPNSLGVKVEWQNAKGEIQTLPIGTNNFRMAKITTQLARSKTIPILETHLHRSWRETHDIINMLTCRQWSNPCDGFSSFAYCGSGPPIVKLLVENHLNQSLTIRTLEYTTIPRPVEATYDENALVLRQNVWRLTKSTIVGYPTGGQESTALFFDTESTRAAMKGKLSCDICTILRRQNAIKFDADPGLACTATKDSDTCRVCKYFEHPCTFTPSSLLVTGWLGFDPAEQAPGTGGFNKSDVRLPLGKGPMRVLLPHATAALRSGDQPQKAQQVLGWELMTAMGQAVEEDEDEDEGDSEDNYMARQSDEDSE
;
A
#
# COMPACT_ATOMS: atom_id res chain seq x y z
N MET A 1 -29.03 -53.79 -19.89
CA MET A 1 -27.61 -53.37 -20.01
C MET A 1 -27.27 -52.55 -18.77
N SER A 2 -26.60 -53.15 -17.80
CA SER A 2 -26.13 -52.52 -16.57
C SER A 2 -24.97 -51.58 -16.88
N ALA A 3 -25.13 -50.29 -16.58
CA ALA A 3 -24.05 -49.32 -16.66
C ALA A 3 -23.06 -49.59 -15.51
N SER A 4 -21.81 -49.93 -15.85
CA SER A 4 -20.71 -50.00 -14.89
C SER A 4 -20.45 -48.61 -14.29
N PRO A 5 -20.18 -48.49 -12.98
CA PRO A 5 -19.75 -47.23 -12.39
C PRO A 5 -18.41 -46.83 -13.02
N GLY A 6 -18.31 -45.61 -13.53
CA GLY A 6 -17.06 -45.05 -14.02
C GLY A 6 -16.02 -45.06 -12.91
N THR A 7 -15.00 -45.90 -13.05
CA THR A 7 -13.82 -45.89 -12.19
C THR A 7 -13.07 -44.60 -12.48
N GLY A 8 -13.32 -43.56 -11.68
CA GLY A 8 -12.45 -42.38 -11.67
C GLY A 8 -11.01 -42.86 -11.50
N HIS A 9 -10.10 -42.37 -12.35
CA HIS A 9 -8.68 -42.71 -12.26
C HIS A 9 -8.17 -42.40 -10.86
N VAL A 10 -7.94 -43.44 -10.07
CA VAL A 10 -7.18 -43.35 -8.82
C VAL A 10 -5.79 -42.87 -9.22
N PRO A 11 -5.23 -41.83 -8.58
CA PRO A 11 -3.87 -41.38 -8.86
C PRO A 11 -2.91 -42.57 -8.80
N THR A 12 -2.05 -42.70 -9.81
CA THR A 12 -1.00 -43.72 -9.81
C THR A 12 -0.15 -43.52 -8.55
N PRO A 13 0.08 -44.56 -7.72
CA PRO A 13 0.88 -44.44 -6.51
C PRO A 13 2.24 -43.82 -6.82
N LEU A 14 2.75 -42.98 -5.91
CA LEU A 14 4.10 -42.43 -6.03
C LEU A 14 5.13 -43.58 -6.21
N PRO A 15 6.15 -43.42 -7.07
CA PRO A 15 7.22 -44.41 -7.22
C PRO A 15 7.93 -44.60 -5.87
N GLY A 16 7.83 -45.79 -5.27
CA GLY A 16 8.51 -46.12 -4.00
C GLY A 16 7.72 -47.01 -3.02
N TYR A 17 6.41 -47.22 -3.22
CA TYR A 17 5.58 -48.03 -2.31
C TYR A 17 4.70 -49.07 -3.04
N PRO A 18 5.28 -50.06 -3.74
CA PRO A 18 4.50 -51.13 -4.37
C PRO A 18 3.87 -52.05 -3.31
N GLY A 19 2.54 -52.22 -3.34
CA GLY A 19 1.81 -53.20 -2.53
C GLY A 19 0.84 -52.66 -1.46
N LEU A 20 0.72 -51.34 -1.28
CA LEU A 20 -0.26 -50.77 -0.35
C LEU A 20 -1.64 -50.60 -1.01
N THR A 21 -2.70 -51.07 -0.34
CA THR A 21 -4.10 -50.81 -0.73
C THR A 21 -4.51 -49.41 -0.28
N TRP A 22 -4.66 -48.50 -1.24
CA TRP A 22 -5.08 -47.13 -0.99
C TRP A 22 -6.59 -47.08 -0.76
N THR A 23 -7.00 -46.67 0.43
CA THR A 23 -8.43 -46.54 0.76
C THR A 23 -8.74 -45.07 0.99
N ALA A 24 -9.70 -44.50 0.27
CA ALA A 24 -10.05 -43.10 0.44
C ALA A 24 -10.52 -42.80 1.86
N ILE A 25 -10.11 -41.66 2.40
CA ILE A 25 -10.43 -41.22 3.76
C ILE A 25 -10.97 -39.79 3.79
N GLN A 26 -11.75 -39.47 4.83
CA GLN A 26 -12.32 -38.14 5.05
C GLN A 26 -12.22 -37.73 6.52
N MET A 27 -11.86 -36.48 6.78
CA MET A 27 -11.80 -35.94 8.14
C MET A 27 -13.21 -35.78 8.76
N LYS A 28 -13.42 -36.34 9.96
CA LYS A 28 -14.71 -36.41 10.70
C LYS A 28 -15.16 -35.09 11.33
N LYS A 29 -14.24 -34.24 11.81
CA LYS A 29 -14.57 -32.97 12.51
C LYS A 29 -13.41 -31.97 12.45
N MET A 30 -13.74 -30.69 12.65
CA MET A 30 -12.95 -29.49 12.34
C MET A 30 -11.71 -29.28 13.22
N ASP A 31 -10.71 -28.63 12.63
CA ASP A 31 -9.64 -27.85 13.26
C ASP A 31 -8.83 -28.56 14.35
N GLN A 32 -8.10 -29.60 13.94
CA GLN A 32 -7.02 -30.11 14.76
C GLN A 32 -5.68 -29.80 14.14
N ASN A 33 -4.83 -29.14 14.92
CA ASN A 33 -3.42 -28.99 14.65
C ASN A 33 -2.80 -30.38 14.79
N LEU A 34 -2.72 -31.12 13.69
CA LEU A 34 -2.14 -32.45 13.69
C LEU A 34 -0.63 -32.32 13.68
N ARG A 35 -0.03 -32.68 14.80
CA ARG A 35 1.42 -32.73 14.98
C ARG A 35 2.01 -33.76 14.02
N ILE A 36 2.98 -33.34 13.22
CA ILE A 36 3.73 -34.25 12.34
C ILE A 36 5.03 -34.62 13.06
N ASP A 37 5.10 -35.85 13.55
CA ASP A 37 6.29 -36.31 14.27
C ASP A 37 7.48 -36.63 13.34
N ASN A 38 7.29 -36.62 12.01
CA ASN A 38 8.40 -36.84 11.07
C ASN A 38 8.13 -36.29 9.64
N PRO A 39 8.64 -35.10 9.26
CA PRO A 39 8.27 -34.41 8.01
C PRO A 39 9.03 -34.89 6.76
N TYR A 40 9.46 -36.15 6.68
CA TYR A 40 10.17 -36.62 5.48
C TYR A 40 9.25 -36.54 4.24
N GLY A 41 9.51 -35.55 3.39
CA GLY A 41 8.86 -35.37 2.08
C GLY A 41 7.70 -34.37 2.04
N VAL A 42 7.41 -33.64 3.12
CA VAL A 42 6.39 -32.57 3.11
C VAL A 42 7.08 -31.23 2.82
N ASP A 43 6.59 -30.47 1.82
CA ASP A 43 7.03 -29.09 1.60
C ASP A 43 6.77 -28.27 2.86
N GLU A 44 7.81 -27.64 3.42
CA GLU A 44 7.72 -26.84 4.64
C GLU A 44 6.71 -25.69 4.52
N ASN A 45 6.41 -25.26 3.29
CA ASN A 45 5.39 -24.22 3.02
C ASN A 45 3.95 -24.68 3.31
N MET A 46 3.72 -25.99 3.49
CA MET A 46 2.41 -26.55 3.81
C MET A 46 2.18 -26.77 5.31
N LEU A 47 3.20 -26.47 6.14
CA LEU A 47 3.17 -26.66 7.59
C LEU A 47 2.86 -25.34 8.31
N GLU A 48 1.89 -25.34 9.20
CA GLU A 48 1.61 -24.26 10.14
C GLU A 48 2.40 -24.46 11.45
N ILE A 49 2.64 -23.38 12.21
CA ILE A 49 3.45 -23.41 13.43
C ILE A 49 2.52 -23.27 14.64
N ASP A 50 2.62 -24.17 15.62
CA ASP A 50 1.79 -24.14 16.84
C ASP A 50 2.01 -22.80 17.56
N PRO A 51 0.98 -21.93 17.65
CA PRO A 51 1.13 -20.63 18.28
C PRO A 51 1.45 -20.72 19.78
N SER A 52 1.28 -21.89 20.40
CA SER A 52 1.69 -22.15 21.79
C SER A 52 3.09 -22.75 21.94
N ASP A 53 3.67 -23.29 20.86
CA ASP A 53 5.00 -23.89 20.84
C ASP A 53 5.61 -23.84 19.42
N PRO A 54 6.40 -22.80 19.08
CA PRO A 54 6.87 -22.57 17.73
C PRO A 54 7.89 -23.60 17.22
N THR A 55 8.32 -24.53 18.08
CA THR A 55 9.14 -25.67 17.67
C THR A 55 8.30 -26.80 17.05
N LYS A 56 6.98 -26.76 17.21
CA LYS A 56 6.05 -27.75 16.68
C LYS A 56 5.42 -27.25 15.37
N LYS A 57 5.65 -28.01 14.31
CA LYS A 57 4.97 -27.84 13.02
C LYS A 57 3.75 -28.76 12.97
N PHE A 58 2.62 -28.24 12.50
CA PHE A 58 1.39 -28.99 12.30
C PHE A 58 0.85 -28.76 10.89
N VAL A 59 0.01 -29.68 10.41
CA VAL A 59 -0.80 -29.43 9.22
C VAL A 59 -2.22 -29.21 9.67
N ARG A 60 -2.80 -28.06 9.29
CA ARG A 60 -4.23 -27.84 9.45
C ARG A 60 -4.95 -28.56 8.32
N LEU A 61 -5.60 -29.65 8.69
CA LEU A 61 -6.53 -30.35 7.80
C LEU A 61 -7.94 -29.83 8.10
N TYR A 62 -8.62 -29.38 7.06
CA TYR A 62 -9.98 -28.87 7.19
C TYR A 62 -10.96 -30.02 7.36
N SER A 63 -12.07 -29.77 8.07
CA SER A 63 -13.15 -30.75 8.15
C SER A 63 -13.60 -31.14 6.73
N LEU A 64 -13.85 -32.42 6.49
CA LEU A 64 -14.25 -32.96 5.19
C LEU A 64 -13.15 -32.93 4.11
N GLU A 65 -11.92 -32.52 4.43
CA GLU A 65 -10.76 -32.72 3.55
C GLU A 65 -10.59 -34.22 3.31
N GLN A 66 -10.39 -34.57 2.04
CA GLN A 66 -10.32 -35.97 1.59
C GLN A 66 -8.91 -36.29 1.13
N GLY A 67 -8.47 -37.47 1.51
CA GLY A 67 -7.18 -38.03 1.14
C GLY A 67 -7.28 -39.53 0.90
N PHE A 68 -6.14 -40.19 0.89
CA PHE A 68 -6.04 -41.64 0.77
C PHE A 68 -5.24 -42.20 1.94
N SER A 69 -5.81 -43.15 2.68
CA SER A 69 -5.08 -43.93 3.67
C SER A 69 -4.18 -44.92 2.96
N CYS A 70 -2.94 -44.96 3.43
CA CYS A 70 -1.89 -45.90 3.11
C CYS A 70 -1.82 -47.05 4.13
N GLY A 71 -2.72 -47.06 5.12
CA GLY A 71 -2.81 -48.04 6.21
C GLY A 71 -2.56 -47.45 7.62
N PRO A 72 -2.95 -48.20 8.66
CA PRO A 72 -2.77 -47.78 10.04
C PRO A 72 -1.31 -47.87 10.49
N VAL A 73 -0.91 -46.98 11.39
CA VAL A 73 0.39 -46.94 12.07
C VAL A 73 0.13 -46.83 13.57
N TYR A 74 0.88 -47.56 14.39
CA TYR A 74 0.76 -47.50 15.84
C TYR A 74 1.91 -46.66 16.39
N ASN A 75 1.63 -45.75 17.33
CA ASN A 75 2.70 -45.07 18.08
C ASN A 75 3.18 -45.96 19.24
N ASP A 76 4.23 -45.52 19.94
CA ASP A 76 4.82 -46.25 21.08
C ASP A 76 3.83 -46.44 22.26
N GLN A 77 2.73 -45.67 22.28
CA GLN A 77 1.66 -45.74 23.28
C GLN A 77 0.51 -46.67 22.86
N GLY A 78 0.60 -47.31 21.69
CA GLY A 78 -0.42 -48.20 21.15
C GLY A 78 -1.61 -47.51 20.50
N GLU A 79 -1.57 -46.17 20.34
CA GLU A 79 -2.62 -45.41 19.67
C GLU A 79 -2.55 -45.61 18.15
N VAL A 80 -3.71 -45.71 17.51
CA VAL A 80 -3.82 -45.98 16.07
C VAL A 80 -3.94 -44.68 15.29
N PHE A 81 -2.97 -44.45 14.42
CA PHE A 81 -2.96 -43.39 13.42
C PHE A 81 -3.22 -43.98 12.03
N GLU A 82 -3.78 -43.19 11.13
CA GLU A 82 -3.83 -43.46 9.70
C GLU A 82 -2.73 -42.68 9.02
N ARG A 83 -1.88 -43.38 8.25
CA ARG A 83 -0.98 -42.70 7.32
C ARG A 83 -1.81 -42.30 6.11
N ALA A 84 -1.92 -41.01 5.84
CA ALA A 84 -2.82 -40.44 4.86
C ALA A 84 -2.08 -39.54 3.86
N GLN A 85 -2.48 -39.58 2.59
CA GLN A 85 -2.06 -38.64 1.56
C GLN A 85 -3.21 -37.71 1.20
N PHE A 86 -3.05 -36.41 1.40
CA PHE A 86 -3.94 -35.36 0.91
C PHE A 86 -3.37 -34.75 -0.38
N GLN A 87 -4.20 -34.04 -1.15
CA GLN A 87 -3.74 -33.20 -2.27
C GLN A 87 -4.04 -31.74 -1.93
N ARG A 88 -3.02 -30.89 -1.98
CA ARG A 88 -3.16 -29.43 -1.81
C ARG A 88 -2.35 -28.76 -2.92
N ASN A 89 -2.98 -27.86 -3.69
CA ASN A 89 -2.34 -27.16 -4.81
C ASN A 89 -1.66 -28.07 -5.86
N GLY A 90 -2.20 -29.28 -6.07
CA GLY A 90 -1.64 -30.27 -7.00
C GLY A 90 -0.51 -31.13 -6.44
N GLU A 91 -0.02 -30.84 -5.23
CA GLU A 91 1.06 -31.59 -4.58
C GLU A 91 0.54 -32.62 -3.55
N PRO A 92 1.16 -33.81 -3.44
CA PRO A 92 0.93 -34.78 -2.38
C PRO A 92 1.32 -34.27 -0.99
N LEU A 93 0.45 -34.46 0.00
CA LEU A 93 0.74 -34.15 1.40
C LEU A 93 0.56 -35.40 2.27
N MET A 94 1.65 -36.01 2.70
CA MET A 94 1.64 -37.19 3.57
C MET A 94 1.59 -36.77 5.04
N VAL A 95 0.61 -37.27 5.79
CA VAL A 95 0.40 -36.95 7.21
C VAL A 95 -0.07 -38.18 7.98
N HIS A 96 0.24 -38.22 9.28
CA HIS A 96 -0.31 -39.22 10.19
C HIS A 96 -1.47 -38.59 10.96
N VAL A 97 -2.67 -39.14 10.81
CA VAL A 97 -3.89 -38.61 11.44
C VAL A 97 -4.41 -39.64 12.43
N PRO A 98 -4.69 -39.31 13.71
CA PRO A 98 -5.28 -40.27 14.62
C PRO A 98 -6.56 -40.86 14.01
N ARG A 99 -6.69 -42.19 14.00
CA ARG A 99 -7.74 -42.91 13.25
C ARG A 99 -9.16 -42.52 13.70
N MET A 100 -9.31 -42.04 14.94
CA MET A 100 -10.57 -41.49 15.45
C MET A 100 -11.06 -40.24 14.69
N TYR A 101 -10.18 -39.51 14.01
CA TYR A 101 -10.52 -38.29 13.25
C TYR A 101 -10.77 -38.52 11.77
N VAL A 102 -10.65 -39.75 11.29
CA VAL A 102 -10.81 -40.08 9.87
C VAL A 102 -11.84 -41.18 9.67
N ASP A 103 -12.71 -41.00 8.69
CA ASP A 103 -13.54 -42.06 8.12
C ASP A 103 -12.75 -42.72 7.00
N VAL A 104 -12.47 -44.02 7.15
CA VAL A 104 -11.76 -44.81 6.14
C VAL A 104 -12.78 -45.55 5.28
N GLY A 105 -12.59 -45.55 3.97
CA GLY A 105 -13.50 -46.19 3.00
C GLY A 105 -14.59 -45.26 2.47
N VAL A 106 -14.45 -43.95 2.64
CA VAL A 106 -15.39 -42.99 2.05
C VAL A 106 -15.21 -42.91 0.53
N PRO A 107 -16.28 -42.64 -0.25
CA PRO A 107 -16.12 -42.35 -1.67
C PRO A 107 -15.24 -41.11 -1.88
N PHE A 108 -14.15 -41.26 -2.65
CA PHE A 108 -13.30 -40.15 -3.05
C PHE A 108 -14.08 -39.17 -3.93
N ARG A 109 -13.96 -37.88 -3.66
CA ARG A 109 -14.54 -36.80 -4.46
C ARG A 109 -13.41 -35.93 -5.03
N THR A 110 -13.43 -35.72 -6.34
CA THR A 110 -12.49 -34.82 -7.03
C THR A 110 -12.68 -33.37 -6.57
N GLN A 111 -11.69 -32.48 -6.80
CA GLN A 111 -11.88 -31.04 -6.54
C GLN A 111 -13.10 -30.49 -7.28
N ALA A 112 -13.34 -30.97 -8.51
CA ALA A 112 -14.55 -30.62 -9.26
C ALA A 112 -15.82 -31.08 -8.54
N GLN A 113 -15.87 -32.29 -7.97
CA GLN A 113 -17.02 -32.78 -7.18
C GLN A 113 -17.14 -32.08 -5.81
N LYS A 114 -16.04 -31.65 -5.20
CA LYS A 114 -16.04 -30.84 -3.97
C LYS A 114 -16.56 -29.43 -4.25
N ASN A 115 -16.08 -28.81 -5.33
CA ASN A 115 -16.61 -27.54 -5.83
C ASN A 115 -18.07 -27.72 -6.21
N GLU A 116 -18.46 -28.81 -6.89
CA GLU A 116 -19.86 -29.11 -7.19
C GLU A 116 -20.69 -29.30 -5.92
N ASP A 117 -20.17 -29.94 -4.86
CA ASP A 117 -20.87 -30.11 -3.59
C ASP A 117 -20.92 -28.84 -2.76
N TYR A 118 -19.86 -28.04 -2.74
CA TYR A 118 -19.80 -26.71 -2.14
C TYR A 118 -20.78 -25.79 -2.88
N MET A 119 -20.78 -25.84 -4.21
CA MET A 119 -21.78 -25.25 -5.08
C MET A 119 -23.13 -25.96 -5.00
N LYS A 120 -23.32 -27.16 -4.42
CA LYS A 120 -24.64 -27.74 -4.09
C LYS A 120 -25.15 -27.31 -2.71
N ARG A 121 -24.21 -26.93 -1.84
CA ARG A 121 -24.45 -26.30 -0.53
C ARG A 121 -24.71 -24.80 -0.67
N ILE A 122 -24.12 -24.16 -1.68
CA ILE A 122 -24.17 -22.70 -1.94
C ILE A 122 -24.84 -22.33 -3.26
N THR A 123 -25.05 -23.27 -4.19
CA THR A 123 -26.32 -23.17 -4.92
C THR A 123 -27.29 -23.06 -3.78
N PHE A 124 -27.95 -21.91 -3.78
CA PHE A 124 -29.17 -21.70 -3.11
C PHE A 124 -30.07 -22.89 -3.50
N ARG A 125 -29.90 -24.06 -2.86
CA ARG A 125 -30.97 -24.55 -2.03
C ARG A 125 -31.21 -23.34 -1.18
N PRO A 126 -32.28 -22.56 -1.40
CA PRO A 126 -32.76 -21.75 -0.31
C PRO A 126 -32.66 -22.69 0.89
N ASN A 127 -31.70 -22.44 1.79
CA ASN A 127 -31.98 -22.70 3.18
C ASN A 127 -33.40 -22.13 3.29
N PRO A 128 -34.40 -22.92 3.69
CA PRO A 128 -35.74 -22.39 3.83
C PRO A 128 -35.71 -21.37 4.97
N VAL A 129 -35.09 -20.20 4.76
CA VAL A 129 -35.77 -18.94 4.83
C VAL A 129 -37.06 -19.21 4.09
N ASP A 130 -38.14 -19.36 4.85
CA ASP A 130 -39.46 -19.69 4.31
C ASP A 130 -39.62 -18.95 2.98
N PRO A 131 -39.80 -19.66 1.85
CA PRO A 131 -39.90 -19.02 0.56
C PRO A 131 -40.90 -17.88 0.74
N ILE A 132 -40.43 -16.65 0.54
CA ILE A 132 -41.29 -15.48 0.70
C ILE A 132 -42.48 -15.79 -0.19
N SER A 133 -43.64 -15.96 0.43
CA SER A 133 -44.79 -16.48 -0.29
C SER A 133 -44.99 -15.62 -1.53
N HIS A 134 -45.37 -16.23 -2.65
CA HIS A 134 -45.66 -15.46 -3.86
C HIS A 134 -46.65 -14.32 -3.56
N GLU A 135 -47.57 -14.53 -2.61
CA GLU A 135 -48.47 -13.50 -2.09
C GLU A 135 -47.74 -12.34 -1.40
N HIS A 136 -46.73 -12.58 -0.57
CA HIS A 136 -45.93 -11.51 0.03
C HIS A 136 -45.08 -10.76 -1.01
N LEU A 137 -44.48 -11.46 -1.97
CA LEU A 137 -43.75 -10.82 -3.07
C LEU A 137 -44.67 -9.97 -3.92
N GLN A 138 -45.86 -10.47 -4.23
CA GLN A 138 -46.90 -9.70 -4.91
C GLN A 138 -47.34 -8.51 -4.06
N ALA A 139 -47.55 -8.66 -2.75
CA ALA A 139 -47.92 -7.55 -1.87
C ALA A 139 -46.85 -6.42 -1.86
N TRP A 140 -45.57 -6.77 -1.98
CA TRP A 140 -44.49 -5.78 -2.12
C TRP A 140 -44.41 -5.18 -3.52
N ALA A 141 -44.75 -5.97 -4.55
CA ALA A 141 -44.83 -5.54 -5.94
C ALA A 141 -46.03 -4.62 -6.22
N ILE A 142 -47.15 -4.82 -5.51
CA ILE A 142 -48.39 -4.02 -5.54
C ILE A 142 -48.19 -2.69 -4.79
N GLY A 143 -46.97 -2.12 -4.82
CA GLY A 143 -46.73 -0.74 -4.41
C GLY A 143 -47.61 0.25 -5.19
N ASP A 144 -47.31 1.55 -5.05
CA ASP A 144 -48.09 2.61 -5.71
C ASP A 144 -48.44 2.24 -7.17
N PRO A 145 -49.73 2.17 -7.56
CA PRO A 145 -50.14 1.83 -8.92
C PRO A 145 -49.55 2.78 -9.96
N SER A 146 -49.24 4.02 -9.58
CA SER A 146 -48.59 5.02 -10.43
C SER A 146 -47.09 4.79 -10.62
N GLU A 147 -46.47 3.92 -9.82
CA GLU A 147 -45.07 3.57 -9.99
C GLU A 147 -44.83 2.70 -11.23
N SER A 148 -43.81 3.15 -11.97
CA SER A 148 -43.15 2.47 -13.08
C SER A 148 -42.75 1.02 -12.72
N SER A 149 -42.89 0.09 -13.68
CA SER A 149 -42.47 -1.32 -13.53
C SER A 149 -40.98 -1.43 -13.25
N ALA A 150 -40.15 -0.57 -13.85
CA ALA A 150 -38.72 -0.51 -13.58
C ALA A 150 -38.42 -0.08 -12.13
N LYS A 151 -39.14 0.93 -11.61
CA LYS A 151 -39.02 1.33 -10.19
C LYS A 151 -39.43 0.20 -9.25
N LYS A 152 -40.56 -0.46 -9.53
CA LYS A 152 -41.03 -1.64 -8.77
C LYS A 152 -39.99 -2.76 -8.75
N ALA A 153 -39.36 -3.04 -9.89
CA ALA A 153 -38.29 -4.04 -10.00
C ALA A 153 -37.07 -3.69 -9.15
N ILE A 154 -36.61 -2.44 -9.20
CA ILE A 154 -35.47 -1.99 -8.40
C ILE A 154 -35.78 -2.05 -6.90
N LYS A 155 -36.98 -1.61 -6.48
CA LYS A 155 -37.40 -1.69 -5.07
C LYS A 155 -37.50 -3.12 -4.58
N LEU A 156 -38.12 -4.01 -5.36
CA LEU A 156 -38.26 -5.42 -5.01
C LEU A 156 -36.89 -6.11 -4.93
N PHE A 157 -35.97 -5.81 -5.85
CA PHE A 157 -34.59 -6.31 -5.82
C PHE A 157 -33.90 -5.98 -4.49
N TRP A 158 -33.95 -4.72 -4.08
CA TRP A 158 -33.32 -4.28 -2.84
C TRP A 158 -33.99 -4.83 -1.59
N ARG A 159 -35.31 -5.01 -1.62
CA ARG A 159 -36.06 -5.63 -0.53
C ARG A 159 -35.73 -7.10 -0.35
N LEU A 160 -35.63 -7.85 -1.45
CA LEU A 160 -35.17 -9.24 -1.41
C LEU A 160 -33.74 -9.37 -0.89
N LEU A 161 -32.84 -8.45 -1.25
CA LEU A 161 -31.48 -8.42 -0.69
C LEU A 161 -31.47 -8.10 0.80
N LEU A 162 -32.35 -7.20 1.26
CA LEU A 162 -32.53 -6.89 2.68
C LEU A 162 -32.95 -8.14 3.47
N ASP A 163 -33.87 -8.94 2.94
CA ASP A 163 -34.30 -10.19 3.58
C ASP A 163 -33.23 -11.29 3.50
N ARG A 164 -32.36 -11.23 2.50
CA ARG A 164 -31.24 -12.16 2.28
C ARG A 164 -29.91 -11.68 2.83
N GLN A 165 -29.92 -10.78 3.83
CA GLN A 165 -28.71 -10.30 4.49
C GLN A 165 -27.81 -11.42 5.03
N GLN A 166 -28.40 -12.52 5.51
CA GLN A 166 -27.62 -13.65 5.99
C GLN A 166 -26.84 -14.33 4.86
N ALA A 167 -27.49 -14.54 3.71
CA ALA A 167 -26.80 -15.08 2.54
C ALA A 167 -25.71 -14.14 2.03
N LEU A 168 -25.94 -12.82 2.09
CA LEU A 168 -24.92 -11.82 1.78
C LEU A 168 -23.69 -11.97 2.69
N LYS A 169 -23.87 -12.21 3.99
CA LYS A 169 -22.76 -12.49 4.92
C LYS A 169 -22.05 -13.81 4.59
N GLU A 170 -22.80 -14.85 4.23
CA GLU A 170 -22.26 -16.19 3.91
C GLU A 170 -21.39 -16.21 2.64
N VAL A 171 -21.69 -15.34 1.67
CA VAL A 171 -20.85 -15.17 0.48
C VAL A 171 -19.64 -14.26 0.70
N GLY A 172 -19.44 -13.77 1.94
CA GLY A 172 -18.24 -13.05 2.35
C GLY A 172 -18.39 -11.53 2.49
N ILE A 173 -19.62 -11.00 2.49
CA ILE A 173 -19.82 -9.55 2.63
C ILE A 173 -19.56 -9.12 4.07
N ALA A 174 -18.63 -8.18 4.21
CA ALA A 174 -18.26 -7.62 5.50
C ALA A 174 -19.49 -7.06 6.24
N PRO A 175 -19.70 -7.39 7.53
CA PRO A 175 -20.86 -6.92 8.30
C PRO A 175 -21.03 -5.39 8.29
N GLY A 176 -19.93 -4.63 8.25
CA GLY A 176 -19.97 -3.16 8.17
C GLY A 176 -20.48 -2.63 6.82
N VAL A 177 -20.28 -3.36 5.72
CA VAL A 177 -20.85 -3.02 4.41
C VAL A 177 -22.35 -3.31 4.41
N CYS A 178 -22.77 -4.49 4.88
CA CYS A 178 -24.18 -4.82 5.06
C CYS A 178 -24.88 -3.78 5.95
N HIS A 179 -24.30 -3.40 7.08
CA HIS A 179 -24.90 -2.43 7.99
C HIS A 179 -25.05 -1.04 7.34
N ARG A 180 -24.08 -0.59 6.54
CA ARG A 180 -24.17 0.70 5.82
C ARG A 180 -25.21 0.72 4.70
N ILE A 181 -25.32 -0.38 3.96
CA ILE A 181 -26.28 -0.52 2.87
C ILE A 181 -27.68 -0.66 3.44
N PHE A 182 -27.88 -1.62 4.33
CA PHE A 182 -29.21 -2.07 4.75
C PHE A 182 -29.72 -1.39 6.00
N GLN A 183 -28.84 -0.80 6.82
CA GLN A 183 -29.19 -0.21 8.11
C GLN A 183 -30.20 -1.10 8.87
N PRO A 184 -29.82 -2.34 9.24
CA PRO A 184 -30.75 -3.37 9.70
C PRO A 184 -31.61 -2.93 10.90
N ASP A 185 -31.10 -1.99 11.69
CA ASP A 185 -31.80 -1.43 12.85
C ASP A 185 -32.93 -0.44 12.45
N ASN A 186 -33.00 -0.03 11.17
CA ASN A 186 -34.03 0.86 10.64
C ASN A 186 -34.42 0.56 9.17
N PRO A 187 -35.17 -0.54 8.91
CA PRO A 187 -35.61 -0.92 7.56
C PRO A 187 -36.45 0.15 6.82
N ARG A 188 -37.12 1.04 7.55
CA ARG A 188 -37.90 2.14 6.95
C ARG A 188 -36.98 3.20 6.34
N GLU A 189 -35.86 3.50 6.99
CA GLU A 189 -34.85 4.41 6.43
C GLU A 189 -34.15 3.78 5.24
N PHE A 190 -33.93 2.46 5.23
CA PHE A 190 -33.37 1.76 4.08
C PHE A 190 -34.17 2.00 2.80
N MET A 191 -35.50 1.83 2.83
CA MET A 191 -36.31 2.05 1.63
C MET A 191 -36.33 3.52 1.19
N LYS A 192 -36.22 4.48 2.12
CA LYS A 192 -36.01 5.90 1.75
C LYS A 192 -34.70 6.12 0.99
N ASN A 193 -33.65 5.35 1.32
CA ASN A 193 -32.39 5.41 0.59
C ASN A 193 -32.55 4.86 -0.84
N VAL A 194 -33.31 3.76 -1.01
CA VAL A 194 -33.65 3.23 -2.34
C VAL A 194 -34.50 4.23 -3.14
N ASP A 195 -35.46 4.89 -2.50
CA ASP A 195 -36.24 5.96 -3.13
C ASP A 195 -35.35 7.13 -3.57
N ALA A 196 -34.42 7.57 -2.72
CA ALA A 196 -33.47 8.63 -3.06
C ALA A 196 -32.55 8.23 -4.21
N MET A 197 -32.07 6.97 -4.26
CA MET A 197 -31.35 6.44 -5.41
C MET A 197 -32.18 6.55 -6.70
N LEU A 198 -33.47 6.24 -6.65
CA LEU A 198 -34.37 6.33 -7.81
C LEU A 198 -34.58 7.77 -8.29
N THR A 199 -34.37 8.79 -7.45
CA THR A 199 -34.48 10.20 -7.87
C THR A 199 -33.35 10.69 -8.77
N VAL A 200 -32.20 10.01 -8.76
CA VAL A 200 -31.05 10.34 -9.63
C VAL A 200 -30.96 9.46 -10.88
N VAL A 201 -31.88 8.50 -11.02
CA VAL A 201 -32.02 7.71 -12.25
C VAL A 201 -32.65 8.58 -13.32
N ASP A 202 -32.11 8.49 -14.53
CA ASP A 202 -32.57 9.23 -15.68
C ASP A 202 -34.03 8.89 -16.01
N ALA A 203 -34.88 9.92 -16.19
CA ALA A 203 -36.31 9.73 -16.41
C ALA A 203 -36.59 9.03 -17.75
N ASP A 204 -35.81 9.33 -18.80
CA ASP A 204 -35.96 8.69 -20.10
C ASP A 204 -35.49 7.23 -20.05
N PHE A 205 -34.44 6.95 -19.26
CA PHE A 205 -34.03 5.58 -18.95
C PHE A 205 -35.15 4.79 -18.26
N LEU A 206 -35.72 5.30 -17.15
CA LEU A 206 -36.82 4.62 -16.45
C LEU A 206 -38.03 4.37 -17.36
N LYS A 207 -38.44 5.40 -18.11
CA LYS A 207 -39.54 5.30 -19.08
C LYS A 207 -39.26 4.25 -20.16
N THR A 208 -38.02 4.13 -20.60
CA THR A 208 -37.61 3.13 -21.59
C THR A 208 -37.62 1.72 -20.99
N MET A 209 -37.21 1.59 -19.73
CA MET A 209 -37.24 0.34 -18.96
C MET A 209 -38.64 -0.17 -18.64
N ASP A 210 -39.64 0.71 -18.62
CA ASP A 210 -41.05 0.32 -18.45
C ASP A 210 -41.66 -0.33 -19.70
N ASN A 211 -40.93 -0.38 -20.82
CA ASN A 211 -41.45 -1.01 -22.03
C ASN A 211 -41.46 -2.55 -21.87
N PRO A 212 -42.62 -3.23 -21.89
CA PRO A 212 -42.69 -4.69 -21.76
C PRO A 212 -42.06 -5.43 -22.95
N ASN A 213 -41.78 -4.71 -24.03
CA ASN A 213 -41.13 -5.20 -25.25
C ASN A 213 -39.79 -4.48 -25.47
N LEU A 214 -39.05 -4.22 -24.38
CA LEU A 214 -37.77 -3.52 -24.42
C LEU A 214 -36.75 -4.33 -25.26
N THR A 215 -36.33 -3.74 -26.40
CA THR A 215 -35.28 -4.22 -27.30
C THR A 215 -34.04 -3.31 -27.21
N ALA A 216 -32.84 -3.79 -27.57
CA ALA A 216 -31.63 -2.97 -27.46
C ALA A 216 -31.74 -1.68 -28.28
N ALA A 217 -32.34 -1.75 -29.47
CA ALA A 217 -32.65 -0.57 -30.29
C ALA A 217 -33.57 0.44 -29.58
N LYS A 218 -34.59 -0.05 -28.85
CA LYS A 218 -35.47 0.83 -28.05
C LYS A 218 -34.71 1.45 -26.88
N LEU A 219 -33.83 0.69 -26.22
CA LEU A 219 -32.96 1.22 -25.18
C LEU A 219 -32.09 2.36 -25.71
N LEU A 220 -31.39 2.12 -26.82
CA LEU A 220 -30.50 3.09 -27.44
C LEU A 220 -31.22 4.34 -27.96
N LYS A 221 -32.43 4.19 -28.48
CA LYS A 221 -33.25 5.31 -28.96
C LYS A 221 -33.91 6.09 -27.81
N GLY A 222 -34.28 5.39 -26.75
CA GLY A 222 -35.02 5.94 -25.62
C GLY A 222 -34.15 6.57 -24.54
N CYS A 223 -32.85 6.30 -24.51
CA CYS A 223 -31.95 6.78 -23.46
C CYS A 223 -30.99 7.86 -23.97
N ARG A 224 -30.58 8.76 -23.08
CA ARG A 224 -29.57 9.78 -23.39
C ARG A 224 -28.18 9.16 -23.52
N HIS A 225 -27.48 9.50 -24.60
CA HIS A 225 -26.10 9.09 -24.84
C HIS A 225 -25.12 10.03 -24.15
N VAL A 226 -23.94 9.51 -23.84
CA VAL A 226 -22.80 10.35 -23.46
C VAL A 226 -22.42 11.22 -24.67
N SER A 227 -22.30 12.51 -24.45
CA SER A 227 -21.96 13.53 -25.45
C SER A 227 -20.96 14.53 -24.87
N ASP A 228 -20.57 15.52 -25.66
CA ASP A 228 -19.69 16.61 -25.22
C ASP A 228 -20.28 17.43 -24.07
N THR A 229 -21.61 17.46 -23.96
CA THR A 229 -22.35 18.28 -22.99
C THR A 229 -23.07 17.46 -21.92
N PHE A 230 -23.12 16.13 -22.06
CA PHE A 230 -23.86 15.27 -21.15
C PHE A 230 -23.16 13.92 -20.87
N PRO A 231 -23.03 13.49 -19.59
CA PRO A 231 -23.23 14.27 -18.38
C PRO A 231 -22.33 15.52 -18.35
N ALA A 232 -22.69 16.54 -17.58
CA ALA A 232 -21.86 17.74 -17.49
C ALA A 232 -20.45 17.36 -16.97
N PRO A 233 -19.36 18.05 -17.38
CA PRO A 233 -18.02 17.76 -16.89
C PRO A 233 -17.95 17.76 -15.35
N GLY A 234 -17.40 16.69 -14.76
CA GLY A 234 -17.32 16.51 -13.31
C GLY A 234 -18.61 15.98 -12.65
N GLN A 235 -19.71 15.88 -13.40
CA GLN A 235 -20.94 15.28 -12.89
C GLN A 235 -20.77 13.76 -12.79
N PRO A 236 -21.01 13.15 -11.62
CA PRO A 236 -21.01 11.70 -11.52
C PRO A 236 -22.14 11.13 -12.38
N ALA A 237 -21.92 9.94 -12.91
CA ALA A 237 -22.92 9.18 -13.65
C ALA A 237 -22.71 7.68 -13.51
N ILE A 238 -23.82 6.94 -13.60
CA ILE A 238 -23.84 5.52 -13.93
C ILE A 238 -24.17 5.41 -15.40
N TYR A 239 -23.29 4.78 -16.16
CA TYR A 239 -23.42 4.61 -17.60
C TYR A 239 -23.46 3.12 -17.96
N ILE A 240 -24.11 2.82 -19.07
CA ILE A 240 -24.22 1.49 -19.64
C ILE A 240 -23.61 1.54 -21.03
N ARG A 241 -22.58 0.73 -21.25
CA ARG A 241 -22.04 0.48 -22.58
C ARG A 241 -22.82 -0.66 -23.19
N VAL A 242 -23.31 -0.45 -24.41
CA VAL A 242 -24.06 -1.43 -25.18
C VAL A 242 -23.35 -1.61 -26.50
N TYR A 243 -22.98 -2.85 -26.78
CA TYR A 243 -22.22 -3.21 -27.98
C TYR A 243 -23.11 -4.08 -28.87
N THR A 244 -23.39 -3.61 -30.07
CA THR A 244 -24.23 -4.31 -31.06
C THR A 244 -23.37 -4.92 -32.17
N HIS A 245 -23.95 -5.83 -32.96
CA HIS A 245 -23.30 -6.46 -34.13
C HIS A 245 -21.96 -7.16 -33.81
N MET A 246 -22.02 -8.14 -32.89
CA MET A 246 -20.86 -8.81 -32.30
C MET A 246 -20.32 -10.01 -33.10
N ASP A 247 -21.00 -10.46 -34.16
CA ASP A 247 -20.60 -11.65 -34.91
C ASP A 247 -19.44 -11.35 -35.88
N SER A 248 -18.76 -12.41 -36.32
CA SER A 248 -17.64 -12.31 -37.27
C SER A 248 -18.05 -11.83 -38.67
N HIS A 249 -19.35 -11.63 -38.92
CA HIS A 249 -19.90 -11.36 -40.24
C HIS A 249 -20.57 -9.98 -40.33
N GLY A 250 -20.66 -9.24 -39.22
CA GLY A 250 -21.29 -7.94 -39.13
C GLY A 250 -22.80 -7.98 -39.34
N ASN A 251 -23.45 -9.12 -39.13
CA ASN A 251 -24.90 -9.22 -39.30
C ASN A 251 -25.63 -8.58 -38.10
N ASP A 252 -26.81 -8.02 -38.37
CA ASP A 252 -27.73 -7.52 -37.36
C ASP A 252 -28.40 -8.69 -36.65
N ILE A 253 -27.86 -9.03 -35.49
CA ILE A 253 -28.39 -10.06 -34.62
C ILE A 253 -28.46 -9.42 -33.24
N GLU A 254 -29.54 -9.69 -32.52
CA GLU A 254 -29.83 -9.28 -31.14
C GLU A 254 -28.73 -9.62 -30.10
N ALA A 255 -27.60 -10.20 -30.54
CA ALA A 255 -26.39 -10.37 -29.78
C ALA A 255 -25.84 -9.00 -29.36
N THR A 256 -26.11 -8.67 -28.10
CA THR A 256 -25.62 -7.46 -27.47
C THR A 256 -24.65 -7.83 -26.36
N ALA A 257 -23.51 -7.16 -26.27
CA ALA A 257 -22.72 -7.20 -25.05
C ALA A 257 -23.02 -5.96 -24.22
N SER A 258 -22.96 -6.08 -22.89
CA SER A 258 -23.20 -4.94 -22.02
C SER A 258 -22.19 -4.84 -20.89
N TYR A 259 -21.86 -3.61 -20.53
CA TYR A 259 -21.04 -3.25 -19.39
C TYR A 259 -21.71 -2.11 -18.64
N VAL A 260 -21.82 -2.22 -17.32
CA VAL A 260 -22.28 -1.12 -16.47
C VAL A 260 -21.08 -0.57 -15.71
N GLY A 261 -20.94 0.75 -15.71
CA GLY A 261 -19.86 1.41 -15.00
C GLY A 261 -20.27 2.75 -14.41
N GLN A 262 -19.37 3.33 -13.64
CA GLN A 262 -19.56 4.62 -13.01
C GLN A 262 -18.35 5.54 -13.21
N SER A 263 -18.57 6.84 -13.39
CA SER A 263 -17.47 7.81 -13.52
C SER A 263 -17.96 9.24 -13.21
N VAL A 264 -17.04 10.13 -12.81
CA VAL A 264 -17.23 11.59 -12.78
C VAL A 264 -16.71 12.27 -14.06
N ARG A 265 -15.99 11.51 -14.89
CA ARG A 265 -15.42 11.92 -16.19
C ARG A 265 -15.85 10.88 -17.25
N THR A 266 -17.16 10.68 -17.41
CA THR A 266 -17.71 9.59 -18.24
C THR A 266 -17.21 9.62 -19.68
N ARG A 267 -17.09 10.81 -20.28
CA ARG A 267 -16.51 11.00 -21.62
C ARG A 267 -15.06 10.49 -21.70
N ILE A 268 -14.24 10.86 -20.74
CA ILE A 268 -12.81 10.50 -20.76
C ILE A 268 -12.66 9.00 -20.55
N ARG A 269 -13.49 8.40 -19.67
CA ARG A 269 -13.60 6.94 -19.58
C ARG A 269 -14.09 6.29 -20.88
N GLN A 270 -14.94 6.95 -21.68
CA GLN A 270 -15.31 6.46 -23.01
C GLN A 270 -14.10 6.45 -23.95
N GLU A 271 -13.34 7.54 -24.02
CA GLU A 271 -12.15 7.67 -24.86
C GLU A 271 -11.04 6.67 -24.48
N GLU A 272 -10.74 6.53 -23.18
CA GLU A 272 -9.81 5.52 -22.65
C GLU A 272 -10.22 4.10 -23.06
N HIS A 273 -11.51 3.79 -22.95
CA HIS A 273 -12.03 2.49 -23.28
C HIS A 273 -11.96 2.20 -24.78
N GLU A 274 -12.27 3.17 -25.65
CA GLU A 274 -12.09 3.01 -27.11
C GLU A 274 -10.62 2.79 -27.47
N ASN A 275 -9.70 3.49 -26.79
CA ASN A 275 -8.27 3.29 -26.95
C ASN A 275 -7.83 1.87 -26.54
N ALA A 276 -8.34 1.37 -25.40
CA ALA A 276 -8.08 0.02 -24.93
C ALA A 276 -8.62 -1.06 -25.88
N ILE A 277 -9.83 -0.88 -26.42
CA ILE A 277 -10.37 -1.76 -27.45
C ILE A 277 -9.49 -1.74 -28.71
N GLY A 278 -9.02 -0.56 -29.14
CA GLY A 278 -8.12 -0.44 -30.28
C GLY A 278 -6.79 -1.19 -30.07
N LYS A 279 -6.26 -1.19 -28.85
CA LYS A 279 -5.08 -2.00 -28.47
C LYS A 279 -5.38 -3.50 -28.54
N ALA A 280 -6.48 -3.96 -27.93
CA ALA A 280 -6.89 -5.36 -27.96
C ALA A 280 -7.13 -5.87 -29.39
N ALA A 281 -7.82 -5.08 -30.22
CA ALA A 281 -8.08 -5.41 -31.63
C ALA A 281 -6.79 -5.56 -32.44
N ARG A 282 -5.77 -4.72 -32.20
CA ARG A 282 -4.46 -4.84 -32.86
C ARG A 282 -3.73 -6.11 -32.47
N GLN A 283 -3.80 -6.50 -31.20
CA GLN A 283 -3.13 -7.71 -30.71
C GLN A 283 -3.77 -9.00 -31.21
N LEU A 284 -5.11 -9.02 -31.30
CA LEU A 284 -5.84 -10.13 -31.92
C LEU A 284 -5.40 -10.38 -33.36
N LYS A 285 -5.07 -9.32 -34.11
CA LYS A 285 -4.54 -9.42 -35.47
C LYS A 285 -3.10 -9.96 -35.52
N THR A 286 -2.30 -9.77 -34.48
CA THR A 286 -0.90 -10.23 -34.43
C THR A 286 -0.74 -11.67 -33.95
N GLY A 287 -1.83 -12.37 -33.60
CA GLY A 287 -1.77 -13.76 -33.09
C GLY A 287 -1.12 -13.90 -31.71
N ILE A 288 -0.93 -12.78 -30.99
CA ILE A 288 -0.41 -12.81 -29.62
C ILE A 288 -1.50 -13.39 -28.71
N PRO A 289 -1.18 -14.35 -27.81
CA PRO A 289 -2.15 -14.92 -26.89
C PRO A 289 -2.89 -13.84 -26.11
N VAL A 290 -4.22 -13.92 -26.15
CA VAL A 290 -5.16 -12.91 -25.66
C VAL A 290 -5.16 -12.79 -24.12
N ASN A 291 -4.45 -13.67 -23.44
CA ASN A 291 -4.42 -13.82 -21.98
C ASN A 291 -3.89 -12.57 -21.23
N GLN A 292 -3.40 -11.54 -21.94
CA GLN A 292 -2.92 -10.29 -21.35
C GLN A 292 -4.00 -9.20 -21.23
N TYR A 293 -5.15 -9.35 -21.88
CA TYR A 293 -6.24 -8.36 -21.80
C TYR A 293 -7.46 -8.92 -21.09
N PRO A 294 -8.13 -8.11 -20.25
CA PRO A 294 -9.44 -8.45 -19.70
C PRO A 294 -10.38 -8.97 -20.79
N SER A 295 -11.08 -10.07 -20.49
CA SER A 295 -11.95 -10.77 -21.44
C SER A 295 -12.98 -9.85 -22.10
N HIS A 296 -13.39 -8.77 -21.41
CA HIS A 296 -14.31 -7.80 -21.98
C HIS A 296 -13.76 -7.14 -23.23
N TYR A 297 -12.53 -6.62 -23.24
CA TYR A 297 -11.98 -5.92 -24.42
C TYR A 297 -11.90 -6.82 -25.65
N THR A 298 -11.62 -8.11 -25.45
CA THR A 298 -11.64 -9.10 -26.53
C THR A 298 -13.04 -9.27 -27.11
N ILE A 299 -14.06 -9.38 -26.26
CA ILE A 299 -15.47 -9.42 -26.67
C ILE A 299 -15.80 -8.14 -27.44
N VAL A 300 -15.57 -6.97 -26.86
CA VAL A 300 -15.98 -5.68 -27.43
C VAL A 300 -15.25 -5.33 -28.74
N SER A 301 -14.01 -5.80 -28.92
CA SER A 301 -13.22 -5.54 -30.12
C SER A 301 -13.85 -6.02 -31.42
N ARG A 302 -14.85 -6.92 -31.33
CA ARG A 302 -15.62 -7.44 -32.46
C ARG A 302 -16.63 -6.43 -33.00
N SER A 303 -17.19 -5.55 -32.16
CA SER A 303 -18.06 -4.47 -32.60
C SER A 303 -17.28 -3.35 -33.26
N ARG A 304 -17.82 -2.74 -34.32
CA ARG A 304 -17.29 -1.50 -34.90
C ARG A 304 -17.60 -0.31 -33.98
N ALA A 305 -16.82 0.77 -34.06
CA ALA A 305 -17.00 1.96 -33.21
C ALA A 305 -18.43 2.54 -33.24
N ILE A 306 -19.08 2.55 -34.41
CA ILE A 306 -20.47 3.01 -34.57
C ILE A 306 -21.51 2.16 -33.84
N HIS A 307 -21.13 0.96 -33.41
CA HIS A 307 -21.97 -0.02 -32.70
C HIS A 307 -21.59 -0.11 -31.21
N ARG A 308 -20.76 0.82 -30.72
CA ARG A 308 -20.34 0.91 -29.32
C ARG A 308 -21.00 2.14 -28.72
N HIS A 309 -22.15 1.92 -28.09
CA HIS A 309 -22.95 2.99 -27.52
C HIS A 309 -22.66 3.13 -26.03
N VAL A 310 -22.71 4.36 -25.52
CA VAL A 310 -22.69 4.62 -24.08
C VAL A 310 -23.87 5.48 -23.72
N ILE A 311 -24.82 4.88 -23.02
CA ILE A 311 -26.01 5.56 -22.51
C ILE A 311 -25.87 5.84 -21.01
N VAL A 312 -26.53 6.89 -20.53
CA VAL A 312 -26.51 7.27 -19.12
C VAL A 312 -27.78 6.75 -18.46
N ALA A 313 -27.63 5.87 -17.47
CA ALA A 313 -28.75 5.34 -16.70
C ALA A 313 -29.10 6.23 -15.49
N ALA A 314 -28.09 6.87 -14.89
CA ALA A 314 -28.27 7.81 -13.80
C ALA A 314 -27.22 8.92 -13.89
N SER A 315 -27.63 10.16 -13.71
CA SER A 315 -26.72 11.30 -13.58
C SER A 315 -27.35 12.36 -12.69
N GLY A 316 -26.52 13.03 -11.88
CA GLY A 316 -27.07 14.00 -10.94
C GLY A 316 -26.05 14.47 -9.93
N GLN A 317 -26.48 15.36 -9.05
CA GLN A 317 -25.73 15.73 -7.86
C GLN A 317 -25.91 14.63 -6.81
N PHE A 318 -25.35 13.44 -7.05
CA PHE A 318 -25.40 12.31 -6.13
C PHE A 318 -25.06 12.73 -4.69
N GLY A 319 -24.07 13.62 -4.53
CA GLY A 319 -23.72 14.22 -3.25
C GLY A 319 -24.89 14.94 -2.58
N ILE A 320 -25.63 15.80 -3.28
CA ILE A 320 -26.74 16.57 -2.71
C ILE A 320 -27.96 15.69 -2.45
N THR A 321 -28.25 14.73 -3.34
CA THR A 321 -29.36 13.80 -3.13
C THR A 321 -29.14 12.93 -1.91
N PHE A 322 -27.96 12.31 -1.80
CA PHE A 322 -27.65 11.42 -0.68
C PHE A 322 -27.25 12.15 0.61
N GLN A 323 -26.85 13.42 0.57
CA GLN A 323 -26.70 14.25 1.77
C GLN A 323 -28.01 14.41 2.56
N LYS A 324 -29.15 14.28 1.88
CA LYS A 324 -30.48 14.34 2.52
C LYS A 324 -30.93 13.00 3.07
N THR A 325 -30.16 11.93 2.88
CA THR A 325 -30.46 10.59 3.38
C THR A 325 -29.40 10.11 4.37
N ALA A 326 -29.67 8.99 5.01
CA ALA A 326 -28.74 8.37 5.95
C ALA A 326 -27.62 7.55 5.25
N VAL A 327 -27.65 7.47 3.91
CA VAL A 327 -26.69 6.68 3.12
C VAL A 327 -25.59 7.57 2.58
N ASP A 328 -24.35 7.13 2.80
CA ASP A 328 -23.18 7.77 2.23
C ASP A 328 -23.32 7.85 0.69
N PRO A 329 -23.05 9.01 0.06
CA PRO A 329 -23.21 9.19 -1.38
C PRO A 329 -22.49 8.14 -2.24
N TRP A 330 -21.35 7.61 -1.77
CA TRP A 330 -20.61 6.55 -2.46
C TRP A 330 -21.32 5.21 -2.37
N VAL A 331 -21.86 4.87 -1.19
CA VAL A 331 -22.67 3.66 -1.01
C VAL A 331 -23.87 3.70 -1.95
N GLY A 332 -24.60 4.82 -2.00
CA GLY A 332 -25.73 4.99 -2.93
C GLY A 332 -25.33 4.83 -4.41
N LYS A 333 -24.13 5.30 -4.79
CA LYS A 333 -23.59 5.15 -6.15
C LYS A 333 -23.26 3.69 -6.49
N PHE A 334 -22.61 2.97 -5.57
CA PHE A 334 -22.35 1.52 -5.73
C PHE A 334 -23.65 0.73 -5.78
N MET A 335 -24.63 1.09 -4.94
CA MET A 335 -25.95 0.49 -4.96
C MET A 335 -26.58 0.65 -6.36
N LEU A 336 -26.52 1.84 -6.94
CA LEU A 336 -27.07 2.08 -8.28
C LEU A 336 -26.32 1.31 -9.37
N GLU A 337 -24.99 1.33 -9.36
CA GLU A 337 -24.18 0.56 -10.31
C GLU A 337 -24.56 -0.92 -10.27
N GLN A 338 -24.60 -1.51 -9.06
CA GLN A 338 -24.92 -2.92 -8.90
C GLN A 338 -26.37 -3.26 -9.25
N THR A 339 -27.29 -2.32 -9.01
CA THR A 339 -28.67 -2.44 -9.48
C THR A 339 -28.68 -2.61 -10.98
N PHE A 340 -27.98 -1.74 -11.72
CA PHE A 340 -27.96 -1.82 -13.17
C PHE A 340 -27.16 -3.00 -13.71
N VAL A 341 -26.09 -3.44 -13.04
CA VAL A 341 -25.41 -4.70 -13.38
C VAL A 341 -26.39 -5.88 -13.33
N ALA A 342 -27.18 -5.98 -12.26
CA ALA A 342 -28.18 -7.04 -12.10
C ALA A 342 -29.33 -6.90 -13.11
N VAL A 343 -29.88 -5.69 -13.27
CA VAL A 343 -30.98 -5.39 -14.18
C VAL A 343 -30.63 -5.75 -15.62
N MET A 344 -29.45 -5.33 -16.07
CA MET A 344 -28.96 -5.57 -17.44
C MET A 344 -28.44 -6.99 -17.65
N GLY A 345 -28.27 -7.78 -16.58
CA GLY A 345 -27.60 -9.07 -16.64
C GLY A 345 -26.17 -8.95 -17.18
N SER A 346 -25.45 -7.90 -16.79
CA SER A 346 -24.17 -7.57 -17.40
C SER A 346 -22.97 -8.32 -16.80
N TYR A 347 -23.19 -9.28 -15.89
CA TYR A 347 -22.13 -10.17 -15.43
C TYR A 347 -21.64 -11.10 -16.53
N SER A 348 -20.33 -11.23 -16.66
CA SER A 348 -19.74 -12.18 -17.59
C SER A 348 -20.02 -13.63 -17.21
N ASP A 349 -20.18 -14.50 -18.21
CA ASP A 349 -20.53 -15.91 -18.02
C ASP A 349 -19.54 -16.65 -17.13
N TRP A 350 -18.26 -16.29 -17.19
CA TRP A 350 -17.24 -16.91 -16.34
C TRP A 350 -17.41 -16.55 -14.86
N VAL A 351 -17.86 -15.33 -14.54
CA VAL A 351 -18.19 -14.94 -13.16
C VAL A 351 -19.44 -15.69 -12.68
N LEU A 352 -20.33 -16.08 -13.57
CA LEU A 352 -21.48 -16.92 -13.24
C LEU A 352 -21.13 -18.42 -13.26
N SER A 353 -19.92 -18.80 -13.67
CA SER A 353 -19.49 -20.19 -13.78
C SER A 353 -19.04 -20.78 -12.42
N PRO A 354 -19.37 -22.04 -12.12
CA PRO A 354 -18.97 -22.71 -10.87
C PRO A 354 -17.50 -23.19 -10.82
N GLN A 355 -16.68 -22.92 -11.84
CA GLN A 355 -15.37 -23.57 -12.04
C GLN A 355 -14.16 -22.67 -11.75
N LEU A 356 -14.00 -22.16 -10.52
CA LEU A 356 -12.90 -21.25 -10.21
C LEU A 356 -12.09 -21.66 -8.98
N ASP A 357 -10.90 -21.06 -8.90
CA ASP A 357 -10.01 -21.06 -7.75
C ASP A 357 -10.59 -20.26 -6.57
N ASP A 358 -9.93 -20.34 -5.41
CA ASP A 358 -10.44 -19.80 -4.15
C ASP A 358 -10.63 -18.26 -4.19
N GLN A 359 -9.86 -17.52 -4.99
CA GLN A 359 -9.99 -16.07 -5.13
C GLN A 359 -11.14 -15.65 -6.06
N GLY A 360 -11.35 -16.36 -7.17
CA GLY A 360 -12.50 -16.14 -8.04
C GLY A 360 -13.84 -16.52 -7.39
N LEU A 361 -13.81 -17.44 -6.43
CA LEU A 361 -15.01 -18.00 -5.79
C LEU A 361 -15.89 -16.94 -5.14
N ALA A 362 -15.33 -16.03 -4.33
CA ALA A 362 -16.12 -15.00 -3.65
C ALA A 362 -16.85 -14.07 -4.65
N VAL A 363 -16.16 -13.63 -5.69
CA VAL A 363 -16.73 -12.79 -6.75
C VAL A 363 -17.86 -13.51 -7.48
N CYS A 364 -17.70 -14.79 -7.74
CA CYS A 364 -18.71 -15.61 -8.39
C CYS A 364 -19.94 -15.85 -7.52
N LEU A 365 -19.73 -16.17 -6.24
CA LEU A 365 -20.82 -16.32 -5.28
C LEU A 365 -21.63 -15.03 -5.14
N HIS A 366 -20.96 -13.87 -5.09
CA HIS A 366 -21.60 -12.56 -5.11
C HIS A 366 -22.45 -12.34 -6.35
N ALA A 367 -21.88 -12.53 -7.54
CA ALA A 367 -22.58 -12.32 -8.78
C ALA A 367 -23.76 -13.28 -8.97
N GLN A 368 -23.60 -14.56 -8.61
CA GLN A 368 -24.66 -15.56 -8.65
C GLN A 368 -25.80 -15.23 -7.70
N LEU A 369 -25.50 -14.80 -6.47
CA LEU A 369 -26.51 -14.34 -5.52
C LEU A 369 -27.31 -13.17 -6.11
N LEU A 370 -26.64 -12.11 -6.57
CA LEU A 370 -27.31 -10.95 -7.14
C LEU A 370 -28.10 -11.29 -8.41
N HIS A 371 -27.56 -12.16 -9.27
CA HIS A 371 -28.26 -12.65 -10.45
C HIS A 371 -29.52 -13.44 -10.05
N SER A 372 -29.41 -14.37 -9.09
CA SER A 372 -30.55 -15.18 -8.64
C SER A 372 -31.68 -14.34 -8.04
N VAL A 373 -31.33 -13.33 -7.22
CA VAL A 373 -32.30 -12.40 -6.63
C VAL A 373 -33.00 -11.60 -7.74
N PHE A 374 -32.25 -11.15 -8.75
CA PHE A 374 -32.86 -10.41 -9.84
C PHE A 374 -33.73 -11.29 -10.76
N GLN A 375 -33.37 -12.56 -10.97
CA GLN A 375 -34.24 -13.49 -11.71
C GLN A 375 -35.59 -13.68 -11.02
N GLU A 376 -35.61 -13.73 -9.68
CA GLU A 376 -36.86 -13.78 -8.92
C GLU A 376 -37.70 -12.51 -9.05
N VAL A 377 -37.07 -11.34 -9.08
CA VAL A 377 -37.73 -10.07 -9.43
C VAL A 377 -38.36 -10.15 -10.82
N ARG A 378 -37.61 -10.64 -11.81
CA ARG A 378 -38.08 -10.80 -13.20
C ARG A 378 -39.31 -11.71 -13.27
N THR A 379 -39.28 -12.85 -12.59
CA THR A 379 -40.40 -13.78 -12.54
C THR A 379 -41.61 -13.16 -11.84
N THR A 380 -41.41 -12.50 -10.70
CA THR A 380 -42.49 -11.90 -9.89
C THR A 380 -43.22 -10.79 -10.63
N LEU A 381 -42.47 -9.90 -11.30
CA LEU A 381 -43.00 -8.72 -11.98
C LEU A 381 -43.26 -8.93 -13.47
N GLN A 382 -42.99 -10.12 -13.99
CA GLN A 382 -42.94 -10.39 -15.44
C GLN A 382 -42.03 -9.38 -16.18
N PHE A 383 -40.97 -8.93 -15.50
CA PHE A 383 -40.04 -7.95 -16.03
C PHE A 383 -39.03 -8.67 -16.95
N GLN A 384 -39.25 -8.61 -18.27
CA GLN A 384 -38.43 -9.30 -19.25
C GLN A 384 -37.68 -8.33 -20.15
N LEU A 385 -36.35 -8.53 -20.26
CA LEU A 385 -35.55 -7.98 -21.35
C LEU A 385 -35.64 -8.97 -22.52
N LYS A 386 -36.06 -8.50 -23.71
CA LYS A 386 -36.24 -9.38 -24.86
C LYS A 386 -34.95 -9.73 -25.61
N TRP A 387 -33.82 -9.13 -25.23
CA TRP A 387 -32.53 -9.44 -25.85
C TRP A 387 -31.64 -10.24 -24.92
N GLN A 388 -30.82 -11.11 -25.51
CA GLN A 388 -29.78 -11.83 -24.78
C GLN A 388 -28.52 -10.97 -24.70
N THR A 389 -28.13 -10.56 -23.50
CA THR A 389 -26.87 -9.86 -23.25
C THR A 389 -25.74 -10.85 -22.97
N ILE A 390 -24.59 -10.64 -23.60
CA ILE A 390 -23.31 -11.14 -23.13
C ILE A 390 -22.82 -10.11 -22.11
N GLY A 391 -22.87 -10.47 -20.82
CA GLY A 391 -22.33 -9.61 -19.79
C GLY A 391 -20.80 -9.53 -19.85
N THR A 392 -20.26 -8.38 -19.46
CA THR A 392 -18.81 -8.14 -19.45
C THR A 392 -18.28 -7.57 -18.14
N ASN A 393 -19.15 -7.29 -17.16
CA ASN A 393 -18.73 -6.99 -15.80
C ASN A 393 -18.10 -8.24 -15.16
N THR A 394 -16.90 -8.05 -14.62
CA THR A 394 -16.11 -9.10 -13.97
C THR A 394 -16.19 -9.06 -12.45
N SER A 395 -16.75 -7.99 -11.88
CA SER A 395 -16.82 -7.79 -10.43
C SER A 395 -18.11 -7.08 -10.03
N SER A 396 -18.46 -7.20 -8.74
CA SER A 396 -19.53 -6.44 -8.12
C SER A 396 -18.93 -5.24 -7.36
N PRO A 397 -19.17 -3.99 -7.75
CA PRO A 397 -18.63 -2.82 -7.02
C PRO A 397 -19.16 -2.70 -5.58
N LEU A 398 -20.33 -3.27 -5.28
CA LEU A 398 -20.87 -3.36 -3.92
C LEU A 398 -20.25 -4.47 -3.07
N LEU A 399 -19.75 -5.52 -3.71
CA LEU A 399 -19.37 -6.76 -3.02
C LEU A 399 -17.92 -7.14 -3.27
N CYS A 400 -17.19 -6.30 -4.01
CA CYS A 400 -15.75 -6.41 -4.17
C CYS A 400 -15.11 -5.85 -2.89
N PRO A 401 -14.44 -6.69 -2.07
CA PRO A 401 -13.78 -6.22 -0.84
C PRO A 401 -12.81 -5.05 -1.09
N TYR A 402 -12.27 -4.95 -2.32
CA TYR A 402 -11.33 -3.94 -2.78
C TYR A 402 -11.97 -2.59 -3.17
N SER A 403 -13.21 -2.56 -3.67
CA SER A 403 -13.83 -1.30 -4.13
C SER A 403 -14.16 -0.34 -2.99
N PHE A 404 -14.33 -0.84 -1.76
CA PHE A 404 -14.58 0.00 -0.60
C PHE A 404 -13.33 0.65 -0.01
N SER A 405 -12.12 0.10 -0.24
CA SER A 405 -10.87 0.66 0.29
C SER A 405 -10.32 1.83 -0.55
N ARG A 406 -10.59 1.86 -1.86
CA ARG A 406 -10.08 2.88 -2.82
C ARG A 406 -10.86 4.21 -2.84
N PHE A 407 -12.18 4.20 -2.61
CA PHE A 407 -13.05 5.37 -2.90
C PHE A 407 -13.55 6.14 -1.66
N MET A 408 -13.02 5.84 -0.47
CA MET A 408 -13.31 6.59 0.74
C MET A 408 -12.31 7.77 0.87
N PRO A 409 -12.70 9.03 0.60
CA PRO A 409 -11.85 10.19 0.89
C PRO A 409 -11.66 10.42 2.40
N ASP A 410 -12.41 9.72 3.26
CA ASP A 410 -12.35 9.98 4.70
C ASP A 410 -12.06 8.75 5.61
N LYS A 411 -12.29 7.48 5.23
CA LYS A 411 -11.98 6.35 6.13
C LYS A 411 -11.59 5.04 5.43
N ARG A 412 -10.30 4.71 5.58
CA ARG A 412 -9.69 3.37 5.60
C ARG A 412 -9.48 2.67 4.25
N ALA A 413 -8.44 3.06 3.51
CA ALA A 413 -7.49 2.03 3.06
C ALA A 413 -7.05 1.21 4.30
N PRO A 414 -6.66 -0.07 4.20
CA PRO A 414 -6.15 -0.79 5.37
C PRO A 414 -5.13 0.11 6.04
N LEU A 415 -5.45 0.57 7.26
CA LEU A 415 -4.59 1.45 8.02
C LEU A 415 -3.27 0.71 8.05
N HIS A 416 -2.22 1.28 7.44
CA HIS A 416 -0.95 0.60 7.37
C HIS A 416 -0.57 0.19 8.79
N GLU A 417 -0.63 -1.11 9.06
CA GLU A 417 -0.38 -1.61 10.39
C GLU A 417 1.13 -1.63 10.55
N ILE A 418 1.61 -0.81 11.47
CA ILE A 418 3.02 -0.72 11.81
C ILE A 418 3.22 -1.52 13.07
N TYR A 419 4.07 -2.54 13.00
CA TYR A 419 4.35 -3.39 14.16
C TYR A 419 5.66 -2.99 14.80
N GLY A 420 5.59 -2.47 16.02
CA GLY A 420 6.73 -2.14 16.86
C GLY A 420 7.13 -3.30 17.77
N MET A 421 8.41 -3.45 18.06
CA MET A 421 8.94 -4.33 19.10
C MET A 421 10.10 -3.64 19.80
N ARG A 422 10.09 -3.61 21.13
CA ARG A 422 11.22 -3.07 21.89
C ARG A 422 12.34 -4.10 21.94
N VAL A 423 13.51 -3.74 21.43
CA VAL A 423 14.73 -4.54 21.50
C VAL A 423 15.47 -4.16 22.76
N ARG A 424 15.62 -5.12 23.67
CA ARG A 424 16.41 -4.92 24.89
C ARG A 424 17.88 -4.83 24.52
N PRO A 425 18.63 -3.89 25.11
CA PRO A 425 20.06 -3.85 24.93
C PRO A 425 20.70 -5.12 25.52
N THR A 426 21.68 -5.68 24.81
CA THR A 426 22.42 -6.87 25.29
C THR A 426 23.32 -6.55 26.49
N HIS A 427 23.62 -5.26 26.71
CA HIS A 427 24.42 -4.77 27.81
C HIS A 427 23.75 -3.52 28.42
N PRO A 428 23.74 -3.33 29.77
CA PRO A 428 23.09 -2.19 30.42
C PRO A 428 23.55 -0.80 29.95
N SER A 429 24.77 -0.71 29.40
CA SER A 429 25.31 0.55 28.85
C SER A 429 24.90 0.85 27.41
N GLN A 430 24.26 -0.10 26.72
CA GLN A 430 23.73 0.13 25.39
C GLN A 430 22.36 0.78 25.51
N PRO A 431 22.07 1.83 24.73
CA PRO A 431 20.74 2.40 24.69
C PRO A 431 19.71 1.39 24.18
N GLY A 432 18.50 1.44 24.76
CA GLY A 432 17.38 0.69 24.23
C GLY A 432 16.98 1.20 22.84
N MET A 433 16.31 0.34 22.08
CA MET A 433 15.83 0.64 20.74
C MET A 433 14.46 0.01 20.54
N THR A 434 13.58 0.70 19.82
CA THR A 434 12.32 0.13 19.36
C THR A 434 12.38 -0.02 17.84
N VAL A 435 12.11 -1.24 17.36
CA VAL A 435 12.10 -1.56 15.94
C VAL A 435 10.67 -1.60 15.45
N TYR A 436 10.34 -0.79 14.46
CA TYR A 436 9.04 -0.79 13.81
C TYR A 436 9.16 -1.38 12.41
N ARG A 437 8.23 -2.24 12.02
CA ARG A 437 8.15 -2.85 10.69
C ARG A 437 6.88 -2.41 9.97
N LEU A 438 7.05 -2.03 8.72
CA LEU A 438 6.00 -1.71 7.78
C LEU A 438 6.21 -2.58 6.54
N VAL A 439 5.36 -3.60 6.37
CA VAL A 439 5.44 -4.55 5.26
C VAL A 439 4.71 -3.96 4.05
N LYS A 440 5.33 -4.05 2.87
CA LYS A 440 4.67 -3.71 1.61
C LYS A 440 5.06 -4.68 0.50
N LYS A 441 4.07 -5.11 -0.26
CA LYS A 441 4.21 -5.98 -1.43
C LYS A 441 4.64 -5.14 -2.64
N PHE A 442 5.77 -5.46 -3.27
CA PHE A 442 6.27 -4.76 -4.46
C PHE A 442 6.11 -5.62 -5.71
N ARG A 443 5.24 -5.23 -6.64
CA ARG A 443 5.16 -5.85 -7.98
C ARG A 443 6.19 -5.25 -8.93
N ARG A 444 6.73 -6.09 -9.82
CA ARG A 444 7.71 -5.70 -10.85
C ARG A 444 7.18 -4.66 -11.83
N ALA A 445 5.86 -4.64 -12.11
CA ALA A 445 5.23 -3.78 -13.11
C ALA A 445 5.21 -2.27 -12.77
N GLN A 446 5.33 -1.89 -11.50
CA GLN A 446 5.48 -0.48 -11.08
C GLN A 446 6.85 0.13 -11.47
N SER A 447 7.70 -0.59 -12.22
CA SER A 447 9.10 -0.22 -12.50
C SER A 447 9.35 0.75 -13.66
N ASN A 448 8.32 1.18 -14.39
CA ASN A 448 8.52 1.97 -15.61
C ASN A 448 8.39 3.49 -15.42
N THR A 449 8.03 3.97 -14.22
CA THR A 449 8.12 5.39 -13.89
C THR A 449 9.60 5.76 -13.71
N ARG A 450 10.24 6.22 -14.80
CA ARG A 450 11.60 6.78 -14.78
C ARG A 450 11.59 8.04 -13.91
N SER A 451 11.93 7.94 -12.63
CA SER A 451 12.42 9.14 -11.93
C SER A 451 13.77 9.52 -12.55
N GLU A 452 13.99 10.80 -12.85
CA GLU A 452 15.26 11.32 -13.41
C GLU A 452 16.48 10.94 -12.55
N SER A 453 16.25 10.59 -11.27
CA SER A 453 17.27 10.15 -10.32
C SER A 453 17.62 8.65 -10.36
N GLY A 454 16.88 7.84 -11.13
CA GLY A 454 17.09 6.40 -11.29
C GLY A 454 16.81 5.54 -10.03
N GLY A 455 16.31 6.14 -8.95
CA GLY A 455 15.89 5.44 -7.73
C GLY A 455 14.43 4.97 -7.80
N LYS A 456 14.08 3.98 -6.97
CA LYS A 456 12.71 3.45 -6.82
C LYS A 456 12.08 3.96 -5.53
N THR A 457 10.91 4.58 -5.63
CA THR A 457 10.10 5.00 -4.49
C THR A 457 9.48 3.79 -3.81
N LEU A 458 9.64 3.67 -2.49
CA LEU A 458 9.00 2.62 -1.70
C LEU A 458 7.67 3.08 -1.08
N PHE A 459 7.67 4.24 -0.41
CA PHE A 459 6.55 4.73 0.39
C PHE A 459 6.36 6.24 0.24
N PHE A 460 5.09 6.65 0.39
CA PHE A 460 4.64 8.03 0.46
C PHE A 460 4.09 8.28 1.87
N PHE A 461 4.59 9.33 2.51
CA PHE A 461 3.98 9.88 3.71
C PHE A 461 3.48 11.28 3.39
N SER A 462 2.22 11.54 3.66
CA SER A 462 1.58 12.82 3.34
C SER A 462 1.19 13.53 4.63
N ARG A 463 1.14 14.85 4.59
CA ARG A 463 0.64 15.66 5.71
C ARG A 463 -0.86 15.84 5.57
N LYS A 464 -1.56 15.99 6.70
CA LYS A 464 -3.01 16.24 6.71
C LYS A 464 -3.39 17.42 5.84
N GLU A 465 -2.64 18.49 6.00
CA GLU A 465 -2.93 19.79 5.39
C GLU A 465 -2.77 19.72 3.87
N ASP A 466 -1.85 18.88 3.36
CA ASP A 466 -1.68 18.61 1.94
C ASP A 466 -2.82 17.74 1.37
N LEU A 467 -3.34 16.80 2.17
CA LEU A 467 -4.48 15.95 1.79
C LEU A 467 -5.80 16.74 1.75
N LEU A 468 -5.94 17.80 2.53
CA LEU A 468 -7.14 18.65 2.55
C LEU A 468 -7.13 19.73 1.45
N ALA A 469 -5.96 20.09 0.92
CA ALA A 469 -5.80 21.10 -0.13
C ALA A 469 -6.15 20.62 -1.56
N GLN A 470 -7.08 19.65 -1.70
CA GLN A 470 -7.40 18.89 -2.93
C GLN A 470 -7.80 19.70 -4.19
N GLY A 471 -7.83 21.03 -4.15
CA GLY A 471 -8.15 21.90 -5.30
C GLY A 471 -6.98 22.67 -5.93
N SER A 472 -5.79 22.67 -5.32
CA SER A 472 -4.66 23.50 -5.79
C SER A 472 -3.58 22.65 -6.46
N LYS A 473 -3.19 22.99 -7.70
CA LYS A 473 -2.04 22.41 -8.43
C LYS A 473 -0.68 22.62 -7.74
N THR A 474 -0.64 23.27 -6.58
CA THR A 474 0.58 23.43 -5.80
C THR A 474 1.03 22.07 -5.26
N SER A 475 2.24 21.66 -5.64
CA SER A 475 2.93 20.41 -5.29
C SER A 475 2.49 19.78 -3.96
N ARG A 476 1.85 18.61 -4.00
CA ARG A 476 1.68 17.75 -2.82
C ARG A 476 3.05 17.54 -2.16
N MET A 477 3.19 17.88 -0.87
CA MET A 477 4.44 17.62 -0.15
C MET A 477 4.44 16.18 0.38
N GLU A 478 4.76 15.24 -0.50
CA GLU A 478 4.93 13.84 -0.11
C GLU A 478 6.37 13.60 0.36
N THR A 479 6.53 13.03 1.56
CA THR A 479 7.82 12.49 2.01
C THR A 479 7.98 11.12 1.39
N THR A 480 9.06 10.94 0.63
CA THR A 480 9.31 9.70 -0.09
C THR A 480 10.55 8.99 0.44
N ILE A 481 10.42 7.72 0.81
CA ILE A 481 11.57 6.85 1.07
C ILE A 481 11.94 6.16 -0.25
N VAL A 482 13.12 6.47 -0.78
CA VAL A 482 13.60 6.00 -2.09
C VAL A 482 14.79 5.07 -1.92
N ILE A 483 14.74 3.88 -2.54
CA ILE A 483 15.92 3.03 -2.72
C ILE A 483 16.69 3.52 -3.95
N GLY A 484 17.94 3.93 -3.75
CA GLY A 484 18.81 4.30 -4.87
C GLY A 484 19.08 3.14 -5.82
N LYS A 485 19.33 3.43 -7.10
CA LYS A 485 19.58 2.43 -8.17
C LYS A 485 20.56 1.32 -7.77
N HIS A 486 21.66 1.69 -7.12
CA HIS A 486 22.69 0.74 -6.69
C HIS A 486 22.17 -0.23 -5.60
N ASN A 487 21.49 0.30 -4.59
CA ASN A 487 20.89 -0.51 -3.53
C ASN A 487 19.82 -1.44 -4.09
N TRP A 488 19.04 -0.98 -5.08
CA TRP A 488 18.05 -1.82 -5.75
C TRP A 488 18.70 -2.96 -6.54
N ALA A 489 19.78 -2.68 -7.25
CA ALA A 489 20.53 -3.71 -7.97
C ALA A 489 21.08 -4.78 -7.02
N GLU A 490 21.53 -4.37 -5.83
CA GLU A 490 22.06 -5.30 -4.83
C GLU A 490 20.98 -6.18 -4.19
N ILE A 491 19.84 -5.58 -3.83
CA ILE A 491 18.64 -6.33 -3.41
C ILE A 491 18.26 -7.34 -4.48
N TYR A 492 18.20 -6.91 -5.75
CA TYR A 492 17.83 -7.77 -6.87
C TYR A 492 18.84 -8.91 -7.11
N ARG A 493 20.13 -8.71 -6.87
CA ARG A 493 21.14 -9.76 -7.02
C ARG A 493 20.93 -10.90 -6.02
N THR A 494 20.61 -10.56 -4.77
CA THR A 494 20.52 -11.51 -3.65
C THR A 494 19.18 -12.24 -3.55
N ILE A 495 18.15 -11.76 -4.25
CA ILE A 495 16.86 -12.44 -4.35
C ILE A 495 17.00 -13.73 -5.19
N ASP A 496 16.27 -14.76 -4.76
CA ASP A 496 16.18 -16.05 -5.44
C ASP A 496 15.88 -15.88 -6.94
N PRO A 497 16.66 -16.51 -7.83
CA PRO A 497 16.32 -16.59 -9.25
C PRO A 497 14.89 -17.07 -9.53
N LYS A 498 14.29 -17.94 -8.70
CA LYS A 498 12.90 -18.39 -8.88
C LYS A 498 11.89 -17.24 -8.80
N TYR A 499 12.16 -16.24 -7.96
CA TYR A 499 11.35 -15.01 -7.86
C TYR A 499 11.73 -13.95 -8.94
N LYS A 500 12.73 -14.22 -9.80
CA LYS A 500 13.10 -13.34 -10.93
C LYS A 500 12.31 -13.63 -12.20
N SER A 501 11.79 -14.84 -12.36
CA SER A 501 11.08 -15.30 -13.57
C SER A 501 9.55 -15.21 -13.46
N LEU A 502 9.01 -15.30 -12.25
CA LEU A 502 7.58 -15.17 -12.00
C LEU A 502 7.23 -13.68 -11.82
N ASN A 503 6.00 -13.30 -12.15
CA ASN A 503 5.42 -11.99 -11.82
C ASN A 503 5.23 -11.78 -10.30
N ASP A 504 5.81 -12.66 -9.49
CA ASP A 504 5.68 -12.69 -8.05
C ASP A 504 6.18 -11.38 -7.45
N SER A 505 5.31 -10.81 -6.65
CA SER A 505 5.59 -9.66 -5.83
C SER A 505 6.74 -9.95 -4.88
N LEU A 506 7.77 -9.11 -4.91
CA LEU A 506 8.80 -9.09 -3.89
C LEU A 506 8.23 -8.43 -2.63
N PHE A 507 8.19 -9.15 -1.51
CA PHE A 507 7.88 -8.54 -0.22
C PHE A 507 9.11 -7.79 0.29
N LEU A 508 9.01 -6.46 0.36
CA LEU A 508 10.01 -5.64 1.03
C LEU A 508 9.40 -5.09 2.31
N THR A 509 10.15 -5.20 3.39
CA THR A 509 9.75 -4.63 4.67
C THR A 509 10.58 -3.40 4.95
N LEU A 510 9.94 -2.27 5.18
CA LEU A 510 10.62 -1.15 5.80
C LEU A 510 10.76 -1.39 7.29
N ARG A 511 12.00 -1.33 7.76
CA ARG A 511 12.34 -1.40 9.17
C ARG A 511 12.82 -0.05 9.64
N PHE A 512 12.12 0.52 10.60
CA PHE A 512 12.51 1.72 11.32
C PHE A 512 13.14 1.31 12.65
N GLU A 513 14.28 1.88 12.97
CA GLU A 513 15.01 1.64 14.21
C GLU A 513 15.05 2.94 15.00
N LEU A 514 14.25 3.05 16.05
CA LEU A 514 14.15 4.24 16.86
C LEU A 514 14.84 4.03 18.20
N MET A 515 15.91 4.78 18.45
CA MET A 515 16.61 4.73 19.73
C MET A 515 15.78 5.34 20.86
N ASP A 516 16.04 4.90 22.09
CA ASP A 516 15.46 5.52 23.29
C ASP A 516 15.78 7.03 23.33
N PRO A 517 14.87 7.87 23.88
CA PRO A 517 15.05 9.31 23.91
C PRO A 517 16.44 9.74 24.42
N GLY A 518 17.05 10.70 23.72
CA GLY A 518 18.39 11.21 24.05
C GLY A 518 19.56 10.45 23.43
N HIS A 519 19.32 9.35 22.70
CA HIS A 519 20.37 8.58 22.06
C HIS A 519 20.30 8.68 20.54
N GLU A 520 21.47 8.81 19.90
CA GLU A 520 21.59 8.80 18.45
C GLU A 520 21.67 7.37 17.91
N HIS A 521 21.02 7.12 16.78
CA HIS A 521 21.20 5.89 16.04
C HIS A 521 22.63 5.85 15.47
N PRO A 522 23.31 4.68 15.47
CA PRO A 522 24.66 4.58 14.89
C PRO A 522 24.68 4.88 13.39
N LEU A 523 23.58 4.61 12.70
CA LEU A 523 23.38 4.84 11.27
C LEU A 523 22.08 5.64 11.05
N PRO A 524 22.03 6.93 11.43
CA PRO A 524 20.80 7.70 11.34
C PRO A 524 20.33 7.78 9.89
N TRP A 525 19.03 7.77 9.65
CA TRP A 525 18.42 7.89 8.33
C TRP A 525 18.73 9.23 7.68
N ARG A 526 18.69 10.28 8.51
CA ARG A 526 19.16 11.63 8.23
C ARG A 526 19.94 12.12 9.45
N ALA A 527 21.11 12.69 9.19
CA ALA A 527 22.02 13.17 10.22
C ALA A 527 21.98 14.69 10.31
N PHE A 528 21.46 15.20 11.42
CA PHE A 528 21.33 16.62 11.75
C PHE A 528 22.39 17.04 12.78
N PRO A 529 22.77 18.33 12.81
CA PRO A 529 23.67 18.86 13.82
C PRO A 529 23.03 18.79 15.21
N ILE A 530 23.87 18.79 16.25
CA ILE A 530 23.38 18.85 17.63
C ILE A 530 22.67 20.18 17.88
N LEU A 531 23.25 21.26 17.36
CA LEU A 531 22.72 22.62 17.46
C LEU A 531 21.87 22.98 16.25
N GLY A 532 20.84 23.78 16.50
CA GLY A 532 20.00 24.34 15.47
C GLY A 532 18.95 25.27 16.09
N PRO A 533 17.96 25.71 15.31
CA PRO A 533 16.95 26.66 15.79
C PRO A 533 15.99 26.08 16.83
N PHE A 534 16.04 24.78 17.14
CA PHE A 534 15.18 24.14 18.14
C PHE A 534 16.01 23.37 19.17
N LYS A 535 15.58 23.33 20.44
CA LYS A 535 16.34 22.71 21.56
C LYS A 535 16.66 21.23 21.36
N ASN A 536 15.87 20.52 20.57
CA ASN A 536 16.00 19.10 20.27
C ASN A 536 16.32 18.85 18.79
N TYR A 537 17.06 19.75 18.15
CA TYR A 537 17.33 19.70 16.71
C TYR A 537 17.98 18.39 16.26
N ASN A 538 18.70 17.74 17.16
CA ASN A 538 19.41 16.49 16.93
C ASN A 538 18.56 15.24 17.12
N SER A 539 17.35 15.37 17.68
CA SER A 539 16.51 14.21 17.99
C SER A 539 16.13 13.34 16.78
N PRO A 540 16.04 13.84 15.53
CA PRO A 540 15.92 12.99 14.35
C PRO A 540 17.08 12.02 14.13
N ASN A 541 18.26 12.26 14.72
CA ASN A 541 19.39 11.34 14.67
C ASN A 541 19.08 10.01 15.38
N SER A 542 18.01 9.93 16.18
CA SER A 542 17.55 8.69 16.83
C SER A 542 16.91 7.67 15.87
N LEU A 543 16.55 8.08 14.65
CA LEU A 543 15.87 7.23 13.67
C LEU A 543 16.85 6.64 12.66
N GLY A 544 16.95 5.32 12.60
CA GLY A 544 17.50 4.55 11.49
C GLY A 544 16.38 4.00 10.58
N VAL A 545 16.66 3.84 9.30
CA VAL A 545 15.74 3.20 8.35
C VAL A 545 16.49 2.16 7.53
N LYS A 546 15.91 0.97 7.41
CA LYS A 546 16.42 -0.17 6.65
C LYS A 546 15.32 -0.75 5.76
N VAL A 547 15.73 -1.41 4.70
CA VAL A 547 14.87 -2.37 3.99
C VAL A 547 15.29 -3.78 4.36
N GLU A 548 14.32 -4.63 4.65
CA GLU A 548 14.50 -6.06 4.89
C GLU A 548 13.84 -6.85 3.75
N TRP A 549 14.50 -7.91 3.29
CA TRP A 549 13.97 -8.87 2.33
C TRP A 549 14.53 -10.26 2.60
N GLN A 550 13.86 -11.29 2.07
CA GLN A 550 14.35 -12.65 2.16
C GLN A 550 15.22 -12.98 0.94
N ASN A 551 16.42 -13.52 1.16
CA ASN A 551 17.26 -14.01 0.07
C ASN A 551 16.82 -15.40 -0.40
N ALA A 552 17.51 -15.93 -1.43
CA ALA A 552 17.27 -17.26 -1.98
C ALA A 552 17.33 -18.42 -0.98
N LYS A 553 18.07 -18.24 0.12
CA LYS A 553 18.26 -19.26 1.15
C LYS A 553 17.25 -19.14 2.29
N GLY A 554 16.25 -18.28 2.15
CA GLY A 554 15.29 -18.00 3.21
C GLY A 554 15.82 -17.07 4.31
N GLU A 555 17.02 -16.52 4.18
CA GLU A 555 17.62 -15.66 5.20
C GLU A 555 17.17 -14.20 5.03
N ILE A 556 16.85 -13.55 6.16
CA ILE A 556 16.53 -12.12 6.16
C ILE A 556 17.81 -11.31 5.97
N GLN A 557 17.84 -10.57 4.88
CA GLN A 557 18.85 -9.58 4.56
C GLN A 557 18.33 -8.19 4.90
N THR A 558 19.21 -7.34 5.40
CA THR A 558 18.89 -5.95 5.69
C THR A 558 19.86 -5.01 5.00
N LEU A 559 19.35 -3.86 4.58
CA LEU A 559 20.14 -2.82 3.95
C LEU A 559 19.71 -1.45 4.50
N PRO A 560 20.61 -0.69 5.15
CA PRO A 560 20.29 0.67 5.56
C PRO A 560 19.96 1.54 4.35
N ILE A 561 18.85 2.27 4.47
CA ILE A 561 18.48 3.29 3.52
C ILE A 561 19.09 4.58 4.06
N GLY A 562 20.13 5.09 3.40
CA GLY A 562 20.60 6.45 3.62
C GLY A 562 19.95 7.40 2.63
N THR A 563 19.68 8.65 3.02
CA THR A 563 19.27 9.64 2.03
C THR A 563 20.50 10.12 1.24
N ASN A 564 20.70 9.60 0.02
CA ASN A 564 21.73 10.08 -0.91
C ASN A 564 21.59 11.58 -1.26
N ASN A 565 20.46 12.19 -0.90
CA ASN A 565 20.07 13.54 -1.27
C ASN A 565 20.34 14.61 -0.22
N PHE A 566 20.84 14.26 0.97
CA PHE A 566 21.36 15.28 1.89
C PHE A 566 22.76 15.74 1.44
N ARG A 567 22.85 16.18 0.18
CA ARG A 567 24.06 16.78 -0.35
C ARG A 567 24.15 18.18 0.24
N MET A 568 24.85 18.28 1.36
CA MET A 568 25.30 19.57 1.90
C MET A 568 25.90 20.43 0.78
N ALA A 569 26.63 19.82 -0.17
CA ALA A 569 27.09 20.50 -1.38
C ALA A 569 26.00 21.29 -2.12
N LYS A 570 24.81 20.71 -2.34
CA LYS A 570 23.71 21.34 -3.09
C LYS A 570 23.04 22.46 -2.27
N ILE A 571 22.76 22.20 -0.99
CA ILE A 571 22.20 23.18 -0.05
C ILE A 571 23.14 24.38 0.08
N THR A 572 24.43 24.11 0.20
CA THR A 572 25.49 25.10 0.37
C THR A 572 25.79 25.88 -0.93
N THR A 573 25.75 25.23 -2.09
CA THR A 573 25.84 25.92 -3.39
C THR A 573 24.64 26.87 -3.59
N GLN A 574 23.44 26.45 -3.22
CA GLN A 574 22.24 27.30 -3.28
C GLN A 574 22.33 28.46 -2.29
N LEU A 575 22.81 28.22 -1.07
CA LEU A 575 23.12 29.24 -0.07
C LEU A 575 24.08 30.32 -0.57
N ALA A 576 25.16 29.90 -1.21
CA ALA A 576 26.17 30.83 -1.72
C ALA A 576 25.65 31.67 -2.88
N ARG A 577 24.68 31.16 -3.64
CA ARG A 577 24.05 31.85 -4.79
C ARG A 577 22.84 32.68 -4.39
N SER A 578 22.13 32.30 -3.33
CA SER A 578 20.91 32.96 -2.88
C SER A 578 21.22 34.14 -1.98
N LYS A 579 20.70 35.32 -2.32
CA LYS A 579 20.70 36.47 -1.40
C LYS A 579 19.71 36.29 -0.24
N THR A 580 18.82 35.30 -0.31
CA THR A 580 17.71 35.11 0.62
C THR A 580 17.84 33.79 1.40
N ILE A 581 17.69 33.88 2.72
CA ILE A 581 17.63 32.80 3.72
C ILE A 581 16.52 31.73 3.48
N PRO A 582 15.36 31.99 2.83
CA PRO A 582 14.24 31.05 2.73
C PRO A 582 14.55 29.68 2.09
N ILE A 583 15.60 29.57 1.26
CA ILE A 583 15.94 28.29 0.59
C ILE A 583 16.48 27.26 1.59
N LEU A 584 17.23 27.68 2.60
CA LEU A 584 17.69 26.77 3.66
C LEU A 584 16.54 26.25 4.50
N GLU A 585 15.66 27.18 4.90
CA GLU A 585 14.45 26.91 5.65
C GLU A 585 13.57 25.89 4.91
N THR A 586 13.51 26.00 3.58
CA THR A 586 12.71 25.10 2.74
C THR A 586 13.29 23.69 2.63
N HIS A 587 14.62 23.49 2.74
CA HIS A 587 15.22 22.17 2.53
C HIS A 587 15.66 21.47 3.82
N LEU A 588 16.36 22.19 4.70
CA LEU A 588 16.92 21.62 5.93
C LEU A 588 15.83 21.43 6.99
N HIS A 589 15.03 22.48 7.25
CA HIS A 589 13.91 22.37 8.21
C HIS A 589 12.82 21.45 7.68
N ARG A 590 12.56 21.46 6.36
CA ARG A 590 11.69 20.46 5.77
C ARG A 590 12.19 19.05 6.07
N SER A 591 13.46 18.76 5.77
CA SER A 591 13.99 17.41 6.00
C SER A 591 13.95 17.00 7.47
N TRP A 592 14.23 17.94 8.37
CA TRP A 592 14.14 17.76 9.81
C TRP A 592 12.69 17.48 10.26
N ARG A 593 11.73 18.28 9.79
CA ARG A 593 10.29 18.10 10.05
C ARG A 593 9.77 16.78 9.52
N GLU A 594 10.09 16.39 8.30
CA GLU A 594 9.69 15.10 7.72
C GLU A 594 10.18 13.91 8.56
N THR A 595 11.39 14.01 9.12
CA THR A 595 11.92 12.95 10.00
C THR A 595 11.17 12.90 11.31
N HIS A 596 10.84 14.07 11.88
CA HIS A 596 9.97 14.16 13.05
C HIS A 596 8.57 13.64 12.79
N ASP A 597 8.00 13.92 11.63
CA ASP A 597 6.68 13.43 11.20
C ASP A 597 6.68 11.88 11.23
N ILE A 598 7.74 11.23 10.72
CA ILE A 598 7.91 9.77 10.81
C ILE A 598 8.07 9.30 12.27
N ILE A 599 8.93 9.95 13.08
CA ILE A 599 9.11 9.56 14.49
C ILE A 599 7.79 9.66 15.26
N ASN A 600 7.05 10.75 15.06
CA ASN A 600 5.76 10.99 15.69
C ASN A 600 4.72 9.97 15.22
N MET A 601 4.69 9.66 13.92
CA MET A 601 3.86 8.60 13.37
C MET A 601 4.14 7.25 14.04
N LEU A 602 5.41 6.83 14.12
CA LEU A 602 5.82 5.56 14.73
C LEU A 602 5.53 5.50 16.23
N THR A 603 5.55 6.63 16.92
CA THR A 603 5.32 6.71 18.37
C THR A 603 3.90 7.13 18.75
N CYS A 604 2.98 7.22 17.77
CA CYS A 604 1.64 7.76 17.94
C CYS A 604 1.63 9.09 18.71
N ARG A 605 2.46 10.04 18.29
CA ARG A 605 2.53 11.40 18.85
C ARG A 605 1.98 12.42 17.86
N GLN A 606 1.33 13.45 18.38
CA GLN A 606 0.86 14.60 17.60
C GLN A 606 1.23 15.89 18.31
N TRP A 607 1.51 16.96 17.56
CA TRP A 607 1.82 18.26 18.17
C TRP A 607 0.55 18.91 18.73
N SER A 608 0.69 19.62 19.85
CA SER A 608 -0.44 20.27 20.53
C SER A 608 -1.12 21.39 19.75
N ASN A 609 -0.49 21.92 18.69
CA ASN A 609 -1.03 22.93 17.76
C ASN A 609 -0.29 22.86 16.41
N PRO A 610 -0.92 23.27 15.28
CA PRO A 610 -0.19 23.47 14.04
C PRO A 610 0.88 24.54 14.25
N CYS A 611 2.13 24.20 14.01
CA CYS A 611 3.28 25.11 14.07
C CYS A 611 3.73 25.44 12.66
N ASP A 612 4.40 26.57 12.44
CA ASP A 612 4.85 27.06 11.12
C ASP A 612 5.51 25.96 10.24
N GLY A 613 4.68 25.31 9.40
CA GLY A 613 5.09 24.22 8.52
C GLY A 613 5.23 22.82 9.14
N PHE A 614 4.81 22.59 10.40
CA PHE A 614 4.68 21.26 11.00
C PHE A 614 3.26 20.76 10.83
N SER A 615 3.11 19.53 10.34
CA SER A 615 1.79 18.92 10.32
C SER A 615 1.36 18.62 11.75
N SER A 616 0.09 18.87 12.05
CA SER A 616 -0.51 18.36 13.29
C SER A 616 -0.41 16.84 13.37
N PHE A 617 -0.34 16.17 12.21
CA PHE A 617 -0.48 14.73 12.11
C PHE A 617 0.20 14.15 10.85
N ALA A 618 1.04 13.13 11.02
CA ALA A 618 1.67 12.43 9.91
C ALA A 618 0.81 11.24 9.44
N TYR A 619 0.51 11.19 8.13
CA TYR A 619 -0.28 10.12 7.52
C TYR A 619 0.61 9.13 6.77
N CYS A 620 0.25 7.86 6.81
CA CYS A 620 0.77 6.84 5.90
C CYS A 620 -0.37 6.47 4.94
N GLY A 621 -0.27 6.86 3.68
CA GLY A 621 -1.39 6.74 2.73
C GLY A 621 -2.55 7.68 3.07
N SER A 622 -3.78 7.16 3.14
CA SER A 622 -5.00 7.95 3.35
C SER A 622 -5.37 8.19 4.81
N GLY A 623 -4.66 7.60 5.78
CA GLY A 623 -5.03 7.64 7.19
C GLY A 623 -3.83 7.66 8.17
N PRO A 624 -4.11 7.90 9.46
CA PRO A 624 -3.18 7.54 10.54
C PRO A 624 -2.81 6.06 10.46
N PRO A 625 -1.55 5.64 10.61
CA PRO A 625 -1.28 4.22 10.78
C PRO A 625 -1.78 3.72 12.12
N ILE A 626 -2.21 2.45 12.17
CA ILE A 626 -2.38 1.75 13.44
C ILE A 626 -1.00 1.22 13.83
N VAL A 627 -0.43 1.74 14.92
CA VAL A 627 0.83 1.21 15.46
C VAL A 627 0.52 0.18 16.54
N LYS A 628 0.92 -1.06 16.31
CA LYS A 628 0.80 -2.18 17.26
C LYS A 628 2.16 -2.47 17.87
N LEU A 629 2.31 -2.37 19.18
CA LEU A 629 3.55 -2.67 19.89
C LEU A 629 3.47 -4.08 20.49
N LEU A 630 4.45 -4.93 20.18
CA LEU A 630 4.66 -6.19 20.87
C LEU A 630 5.27 -5.90 22.25
N VAL A 631 4.49 -6.17 23.29
CA VAL A 631 4.86 -5.98 24.70
C VAL A 631 5.15 -7.34 25.31
N GLU A 632 6.41 -7.53 25.68
CA GLU A 632 6.86 -8.71 26.41
C GLU A 632 6.65 -8.51 27.91
N ASN A 633 5.83 -9.37 28.51
CA ASN A 633 5.74 -9.51 29.95
C ASN A 633 6.67 -10.63 30.41
N HIS A 634 7.91 -10.27 30.70
CA HIS A 634 8.94 -11.22 31.13
C HIS A 634 8.64 -11.94 32.45
N LEU A 635 7.79 -11.36 33.32
CA LEU A 635 7.39 -12.02 34.57
C LEU A 635 6.43 -13.17 34.30
N ASN A 636 5.53 -13.00 33.32
CA ASN A 636 4.53 -13.99 32.96
C ASN A 636 4.90 -14.78 31.70
N GLN A 637 6.12 -14.57 31.17
CA GLN A 637 6.62 -15.14 29.90
C GLN A 637 5.61 -15.02 28.74
N SER A 638 4.86 -13.91 28.69
CA SER A 638 3.80 -13.72 27.70
C SER A 638 4.13 -12.58 26.74
N LEU A 639 3.71 -12.76 25.49
CA LEU A 639 3.76 -11.72 24.46
C LEU A 639 2.34 -11.22 24.23
N THR A 640 2.17 -9.90 24.31
CA THR A 640 0.88 -9.26 24.02
C THR A 640 1.08 -8.19 22.96
N ILE A 641 0.13 -8.09 22.02
CA ILE A 641 0.14 -7.02 21.03
C ILE A 641 -0.77 -5.92 21.56
N ARG A 642 -0.21 -4.72 21.77
CA ARG A 642 -0.94 -3.56 22.25
C ARG A 642 -0.95 -2.47 21.18
N THR A 643 -2.13 -2.05 20.75
CA THR A 643 -2.28 -0.86 19.92
C THR A 643 -1.89 0.38 20.71
N LEU A 644 -1.01 1.21 20.15
CA LEU A 644 -0.63 2.48 20.77
C LEU A 644 -1.73 3.53 20.56
N GLU A 645 -2.05 4.25 21.63
CA GLU A 645 -2.95 5.39 21.57
C GLU A 645 -2.18 6.66 21.20
N TYR A 646 -2.87 7.58 20.52
CA TYR A 646 -2.27 8.86 20.16
C TYR A 646 -2.14 9.77 21.37
N THR A 647 -0.95 10.32 21.54
CA THR A 647 -0.62 11.26 22.61
C THR A 647 -0.24 12.62 22.02
N THR A 648 -0.69 13.68 22.68
CA THR A 648 -0.33 15.04 22.28
C THR A 648 0.94 15.47 23.00
N ILE A 649 1.91 16.01 22.25
CA ILE A 649 3.18 16.53 22.78
C ILE A 649 3.31 18.04 22.50
N PRO A 650 4.00 18.80 23.37
CA PRO A 650 4.23 20.22 23.13
C PRO A 650 5.09 20.42 21.89
N ARG A 651 4.88 21.53 21.18
CA ARG A 651 5.69 21.90 20.01
C ARG A 651 7.20 21.96 20.32
N PRO A 652 8.07 21.77 19.31
CA PRO A 652 9.50 22.03 19.46
C PRO A 652 9.72 23.46 19.97
N VAL A 653 10.54 23.58 21.01
CA VAL A 653 10.90 24.86 21.60
C VAL A 653 12.08 25.43 20.84
N GLU A 654 11.97 26.68 20.39
CA GLU A 654 13.09 27.39 19.78
C GLU A 654 14.27 27.44 20.75
N ALA A 655 15.47 27.17 20.23
CA ALA A 655 16.68 27.34 20.99
C ALA A 655 17.07 28.82 20.95
N THR A 656 17.41 29.40 22.09
CA THR A 656 18.01 30.73 22.09
C THR A 656 19.47 30.64 21.66
N TYR A 657 19.98 31.75 21.13
CA TYR A 657 21.38 31.87 20.78
C TYR A 657 22.31 31.53 21.95
N ASP A 658 21.98 32.00 23.16
CA ASP A 658 22.77 31.75 24.37
C ASP A 658 22.76 30.28 24.80
N GLU A 659 21.62 29.60 24.66
CA GLU A 659 21.51 28.17 24.93
C GLU A 659 22.39 27.36 23.99
N ASN A 660 22.31 27.64 22.69
CA ASN A 660 23.18 26.99 21.70
C ASN A 660 24.65 27.33 21.92
N ALA A 661 24.98 28.56 22.31
CA ALA A 661 26.34 28.95 22.67
C ALA A 661 26.86 28.17 23.89
N LEU A 662 26.00 27.92 24.89
CA LEU A 662 26.36 27.13 26.07
C LEU A 662 26.60 25.67 25.70
N VAL A 663 25.71 25.05 24.92
CA VAL A 663 25.88 23.67 24.44
C VAL A 663 27.14 23.55 23.59
N LEU A 664 27.40 24.53 22.72
CA LEU A 664 28.62 24.59 21.92
C LEU A 664 29.87 24.64 22.79
N ARG A 665 29.90 25.54 23.79
CA ARG A 665 31.01 25.63 24.77
C ARG A 665 31.21 24.30 25.49
N GLN A 666 30.14 23.67 25.99
CA GLN A 666 30.23 22.41 26.73
C GLN A 666 30.79 21.26 25.88
N ASN A 667 30.40 21.17 24.61
CA ASN A 667 30.80 20.08 23.72
C ASN A 667 32.17 20.32 23.06
N VAL A 668 32.45 21.55 22.63
CA VAL A 668 33.66 21.86 21.85
C VAL A 668 34.85 22.18 22.74
N TRP A 669 34.67 22.93 23.84
CA TRP A 669 35.79 23.29 24.73
C TRP A 669 36.50 22.06 25.31
N ARG A 670 35.75 20.99 25.59
CA ARG A 670 36.29 19.73 26.08
C ARG A 670 37.19 19.03 25.06
N LEU A 671 36.95 19.25 23.77
CA LEU A 671 37.61 18.53 22.67
C LEU A 671 38.80 19.32 22.12
N THR A 672 38.69 20.65 22.06
CA THR A 672 39.74 21.52 21.55
C THR A 672 39.82 22.78 22.40
N LYS A 673 40.73 22.80 23.39
CA LYS A 673 41.04 23.99 24.21
C LYS A 673 41.43 25.22 23.36
N SER A 674 41.78 25.00 22.10
CA SER A 674 42.19 26.01 21.12
C SER A 674 41.06 26.53 20.22
N THR A 675 39.81 26.07 20.39
CA THR A 675 38.67 26.58 19.62
C THR A 675 38.04 27.77 20.31
N ILE A 676 37.90 28.87 19.59
CA ILE A 676 37.25 30.10 20.04
C ILE A 676 35.78 30.07 19.61
N VAL A 677 34.89 30.53 20.49
CA VAL A 677 33.44 30.63 20.25
C VAL A 677 33.01 32.10 20.30
N GLY A 678 32.40 32.60 19.24
CA GLY A 678 31.99 34.00 19.04
C GLY A 678 32.90 34.75 18.07
N TYR A 679 32.45 35.89 17.54
CA TYR A 679 33.31 36.75 16.72
C TYR A 679 34.40 37.36 17.59
N PRO A 680 35.67 37.33 17.15
CA PRO A 680 36.70 38.13 17.77
C PRO A 680 36.51 39.59 17.36
N THR A 681 35.56 40.31 17.95
CA THR A 681 35.43 41.75 17.74
C THR A 681 36.58 42.44 18.48
N GLY A 682 37.52 42.97 17.70
CA GLY A 682 38.60 43.79 18.21
C GLY A 682 38.06 45.06 18.87
N GLY A 683 38.52 45.36 20.08
CA GLY A 683 38.43 46.71 20.66
C GLY A 683 38.33 46.81 22.18
N GLN A 684 37.81 45.81 22.88
CA GLN A 684 37.80 45.82 24.35
C GLN A 684 38.55 44.62 24.91
N GLU A 685 39.47 44.91 25.82
CA GLU A 685 40.58 44.10 26.32
C GLU A 685 40.21 42.76 26.99
N SER A 686 38.96 42.29 26.92
CA SER A 686 38.53 41.05 27.59
C SER A 686 38.87 39.76 26.84
N THR A 687 39.37 39.84 25.59
CA THR A 687 39.86 38.67 24.84
C THR A 687 41.38 38.45 24.98
N ALA A 688 42.12 39.37 25.61
CA ALA A 688 43.58 39.26 25.75
C ALA A 688 44.04 38.06 26.61
N LEU A 689 43.17 37.44 27.40
CA LEU A 689 43.51 36.31 28.27
C LEU A 689 43.66 34.95 27.54
N PHE A 690 43.32 34.85 26.24
CA PHE A 690 43.34 33.55 25.52
C PHE A 690 44.21 33.53 24.26
N PHE A 691 44.90 34.62 23.91
CA PHE A 691 45.73 34.73 22.71
C PHE A 691 47.20 35.02 23.04
N ASP A 692 47.83 34.13 23.81
CA ASP A 692 49.20 34.33 24.28
C ASP A 692 50.28 33.75 23.34
N THR A 693 49.95 33.47 22.07
CA THR A 693 50.96 33.08 21.09
C THR A 693 50.90 33.95 19.85
N GLU A 694 52.00 34.64 19.59
CA GLU A 694 52.27 35.46 18.40
C GLU A 694 52.01 34.69 17.10
N SER A 695 52.17 33.36 17.11
CA SER A 695 51.82 32.45 16.02
C SER A 695 50.32 32.41 15.70
N THR A 696 49.45 32.55 16.70
CA THR A 696 47.99 32.57 16.52
C THR A 696 47.55 33.88 15.87
N ARG A 697 48.16 35.02 16.23
CA ARG A 697 47.92 36.31 15.54
C ARG A 697 48.49 36.32 14.12
N ALA A 698 49.67 35.73 13.90
CA ALA A 698 50.28 35.65 12.57
C ALA A 698 49.48 34.75 11.61
N ALA A 699 48.93 33.63 12.09
CA ALA A 699 48.04 32.75 11.31
C ALA A 699 46.71 33.42 10.94
N MET A 700 46.26 34.41 11.72
CA MET A 700 45.02 35.16 11.49
C MET A 700 45.16 36.38 10.55
N LYS A 701 46.37 36.69 10.02
CA LYS A 701 46.52 37.71 8.96
C LYS A 701 45.90 37.29 7.62
N GLY A 702 45.53 36.02 7.44
CA GLY A 702 44.71 35.54 6.31
C GLY A 702 43.22 35.81 6.52
N LYS A 703 42.42 35.83 5.44
CA LYS A 703 40.96 36.07 5.48
C LYS A 703 40.28 35.04 6.41
N LEU A 704 39.95 35.46 7.64
CA LEU A 704 39.37 34.63 8.69
C LEU A 704 38.01 34.07 8.24
N SER A 705 37.80 32.77 8.41
CA SER A 705 36.52 32.11 8.13
C SER A 705 36.19 31.20 9.30
N CYS A 706 34.94 31.20 9.76
CA CYS A 706 34.54 30.29 10.83
C CYS A 706 34.69 28.83 10.40
N ASP A 707 34.70 27.91 11.37
CA ASP A 707 34.93 26.48 11.11
C ASP A 707 33.92 25.93 10.10
N ILE A 708 32.63 26.23 10.27
CA ILE A 708 31.57 25.82 9.33
C ILE A 708 31.87 26.29 7.91
N CYS A 709 32.15 27.58 7.72
CA CYS A 709 32.43 28.13 6.40
C CYS A 709 33.72 27.53 5.80
N THR A 710 34.73 27.27 6.63
CA THR A 710 35.98 26.62 6.22
C THR A 710 35.74 25.18 5.75
N ILE A 711 34.94 24.41 6.49
CA ILE A 711 34.58 23.03 6.15
C ILE A 711 33.78 22.99 4.85
N LEU A 712 32.78 23.85 4.72
CA LEU A 712 31.94 23.94 3.52
C LEU A 712 32.75 24.32 2.27
N ARG A 713 33.74 25.22 2.39
CA ARG A 713 34.69 25.53 1.30
C ARG A 713 35.51 24.32 0.87
N ARG A 714 36.05 23.56 1.83
CA ARG A 714 36.90 22.38 1.54
C ARG A 714 36.15 21.26 0.82
N GLN A 715 34.83 21.14 1.01
CA GLN A 715 34.00 20.15 0.33
C GLN A 715 33.69 20.48 -1.14
N ASN A 716 34.31 21.52 -1.74
CA ASN A 716 33.92 22.07 -3.04
C ASN A 716 32.43 22.42 -3.16
N ALA A 717 31.72 22.55 -2.02
CA ALA A 717 30.31 22.88 -1.97
C ALA A 717 30.03 24.33 -2.38
N ILE A 718 31.07 25.17 -2.44
CA ILE A 718 31.02 26.57 -2.84
C ILE A 718 32.26 26.91 -3.67
N LYS A 719 32.08 27.32 -4.93
CA LYS A 719 33.06 28.18 -5.61
C LYS A 719 32.72 29.62 -5.21
N PHE A 720 33.46 30.18 -4.26
CA PHE A 720 33.37 31.61 -3.99
C PHE A 720 34.14 32.32 -5.11
N ASP A 721 33.48 32.60 -6.23
CA ASP A 721 34.02 33.51 -7.25
C ASP A 721 33.87 34.99 -6.81
N ALA A 722 33.19 35.24 -5.68
CA ALA A 722 33.03 36.56 -5.08
C ALA A 722 33.62 36.60 -3.66
N ASP A 723 34.20 37.75 -3.34
CA ASP A 723 35.05 38.05 -2.19
C ASP A 723 34.73 37.23 -0.91
N PRO A 724 35.69 36.44 -0.37
CA PRO A 724 35.55 35.64 0.86
C PRO A 724 35.03 36.37 2.11
N GLY A 725 34.88 37.70 2.07
CA GLY A 725 34.17 38.49 3.07
C GLY A 725 32.66 38.23 3.12
N LEU A 726 31.93 37.99 2.02
CA LEU A 726 30.45 38.09 2.04
C LEU A 726 29.68 37.00 2.82
N ALA A 727 30.27 35.83 3.07
CA ALA A 727 29.63 34.76 3.86
C ALA A 727 30.04 34.77 5.35
N CYS A 728 31.18 35.39 5.67
CA CYS A 728 31.65 35.64 7.03
C CYS A 728 31.64 37.12 7.41
N THR A 729 30.98 37.98 6.63
CA THR A 729 30.62 39.32 7.09
C THR A 729 29.61 39.10 8.18
N ALA A 730 30.02 39.38 9.41
CA ALA A 730 29.12 39.80 10.45
C ALA A 730 28.01 40.63 9.78
N THR A 731 26.75 40.30 10.01
CA THR A 731 25.71 41.26 9.65
C THR A 731 26.05 42.56 10.39
N LYS A 732 25.74 43.74 9.83
CA LYS A 732 26.06 45.02 10.51
C LYS A 732 25.64 45.05 11.99
N ASP A 733 24.67 44.20 12.36
CA ASP A 733 24.08 44.08 13.69
C ASP A 733 24.32 42.72 14.41
N SER A 734 25.22 41.84 13.91
CA SER A 734 25.54 40.60 14.66
C SER A 734 26.95 40.05 14.42
N ASP A 735 27.60 39.67 15.51
CA ASP A 735 28.91 39.01 15.62
C ASP A 735 28.86 37.54 15.14
N THR A 736 28.08 37.24 14.11
CA THR A 736 27.89 35.86 13.64
C THR A 736 27.67 35.84 12.13
N CYS A 737 28.28 34.88 11.45
CA CYS A 737 28.11 34.70 10.02
C CYS A 737 26.69 34.23 9.69
N ARG A 738 26.22 34.47 8.47
CA ARG A 738 24.84 34.10 8.06
C ARG A 738 24.49 32.63 8.27
N VAL A 739 25.45 31.73 8.05
CA VAL A 739 25.24 30.28 8.21
C VAL A 739 25.10 29.92 9.69
N CYS A 740 25.98 30.43 10.56
CA CYS A 740 25.91 30.17 12.01
C CYS A 740 24.67 30.83 12.63
N LYS A 741 24.28 32.02 12.15
CA LYS A 741 23.04 32.69 12.55
C LYS A 741 21.81 31.86 12.20
N TYR A 742 21.79 31.23 11.02
CA TYR A 742 20.68 30.35 10.65
C TYR A 742 20.51 29.15 11.59
N PHE A 743 21.61 28.60 12.10
CA PHE A 743 21.58 27.54 13.11
C PHE A 743 21.48 28.07 14.55
N GLU A 744 21.24 29.37 14.72
CA GLU A 744 21.11 30.06 16.01
C GLU A 744 22.29 29.80 16.96
N HIS A 745 23.54 29.78 16.46
CA HIS A 745 24.72 29.59 17.30
C HIS A 745 25.88 30.53 16.92
N PRO A 746 26.81 30.83 17.86
CA PRO A 746 28.00 31.62 17.56
C PRO A 746 28.94 30.95 16.55
N CYS A 747 29.68 31.75 15.79
CA CYS A 747 30.78 31.25 14.98
C CYS A 747 31.85 30.59 15.85
N THR A 748 32.46 29.52 15.36
CA THR A 748 33.66 28.95 15.97
C THR A 748 34.87 29.14 15.10
N PHE A 749 36.04 29.25 15.72
CA PHE A 749 37.31 29.40 15.04
C PHE A 749 38.34 28.46 15.65
N THR A 750 38.75 27.46 14.88
CA THR A 750 39.73 26.45 15.25
C THR A 750 40.95 26.56 14.34
N PRO A 751 42.19 26.52 14.87
CA PRO A 751 43.40 26.48 14.05
C PRO A 751 43.30 25.37 13.00
N SER A 752 43.64 25.67 11.74
CA SER A 752 43.41 24.75 10.60
C SER A 752 44.04 23.36 10.78
N SER A 753 45.18 23.26 11.48
CA SER A 753 45.86 22.01 11.83
C SER A 753 45.03 21.14 12.80
N LEU A 754 44.31 21.78 13.73
CA LEU A 754 43.42 21.15 14.70
C LEU A 754 42.00 20.95 14.15
N LEU A 755 41.58 21.76 13.17
CA LEU A 755 40.30 21.59 12.50
C LEU A 755 40.27 20.27 11.71
N VAL A 756 41.36 19.87 11.05
CA VAL A 756 41.38 18.59 10.33
C VAL A 756 41.42 17.40 11.28
N THR A 757 42.25 17.46 12.30
CA THR A 757 42.49 16.33 13.20
C THR A 757 41.42 16.22 14.28
N GLY A 758 41.13 17.33 14.97
CA GLY A 758 40.18 17.40 16.08
C GLY A 758 38.71 17.38 15.65
N TRP A 759 38.36 18.03 14.53
CA TRP A 759 36.95 18.09 14.08
C TRP A 759 36.60 16.97 13.12
N LEU A 760 37.42 16.74 12.10
CA LEU A 760 37.13 15.72 11.08
C LEU A 760 37.59 14.32 11.50
N GLY A 761 38.30 14.17 12.63
CA GLY A 761 38.71 12.86 13.15
C GLY A 761 39.71 12.12 12.25
N PHE A 762 40.43 12.84 11.37
CA PHE A 762 41.51 12.24 10.58
C PHE A 762 42.76 12.12 11.44
N ASP A 763 43.30 10.90 11.54
CA ASP A 763 44.67 10.71 12.01
C ASP A 763 45.63 11.17 10.90
N PRO A 764 46.51 12.17 11.15
CA PRO A 764 47.55 12.54 10.20
C PRO A 764 48.43 11.36 9.77
N ALA A 765 48.56 10.32 10.59
CA ALA A 765 49.35 9.13 10.28
C ALA A 765 48.67 8.20 9.25
N GLU A 766 47.34 8.24 9.12
CA GLU A 766 46.61 7.54 8.05
C GLU A 766 46.75 8.25 6.69
N GLN A 767 47.34 9.46 6.66
CA GLN A 767 47.78 10.10 5.44
C GLN A 767 49.11 9.47 5.02
N ALA A 768 49.05 8.40 4.22
CA ALA A 768 50.24 7.83 3.61
C ALA A 768 51.04 8.93 2.88
N PRO A 769 52.29 9.21 3.27
CA PRO A 769 53.10 10.25 2.65
C PRO A 769 53.56 9.74 1.28
N GLY A 770 52.78 9.97 0.23
CA GLY A 770 53.20 9.57 -1.13
C GLY A 770 52.15 9.64 -2.22
N THR A 771 50.84 9.63 -1.92
CA THR A 771 49.83 9.77 -2.97
C THR A 771 49.53 11.25 -3.20
N GLY A 772 50.20 11.82 -4.20
CA GLY A 772 50.01 13.20 -4.62
C GLY A 772 48.54 13.55 -4.88
N GLY A 773 48.09 14.66 -4.30
CA GLY A 773 46.80 15.29 -4.55
C GLY A 773 45.60 14.49 -4.09
N PHE A 774 44.92 14.95 -3.04
CA PHE A 774 43.54 14.56 -2.78
C PHE A 774 42.72 14.72 -4.07
N ASN A 775 42.24 13.61 -4.64
CA ASN A 775 41.21 13.69 -5.67
C ASN A 775 39.97 14.29 -4.97
N LYS A 776 39.71 15.58 -5.20
CA LYS A 776 38.78 16.41 -4.40
C LYS A 776 37.34 15.87 -4.38
N SER A 777 37.00 14.88 -5.20
CA SER A 777 35.69 14.23 -5.26
C SER A 777 35.50 13.10 -4.25
N ASP A 778 36.57 12.52 -3.71
CA ASP A 778 36.51 11.22 -3.02
C ASP A 778 36.70 11.30 -1.50
N VAL A 779 37.01 12.48 -0.96
CA VAL A 779 37.11 12.71 0.50
C VAL A 779 35.71 12.77 1.10
N ARG A 780 35.09 11.60 1.30
CA ARG A 780 33.91 11.46 2.16
C ARG A 780 34.40 11.45 3.61
N LEU A 781 34.06 12.50 4.37
CA LEU A 781 34.42 12.63 5.78
C LEU A 781 34.07 11.36 6.56
N PRO A 782 34.91 10.93 7.53
CA PRO A 782 34.64 9.73 8.30
C PRO A 782 33.27 9.83 8.99
N LEU A 783 32.57 8.71 8.91
CA LEU A 783 31.23 8.54 9.43
C LEU A 783 31.29 8.59 10.97
N GLY A 784 31.00 9.75 11.53
CA GLY A 784 30.30 9.80 12.80
C GLY A 784 31.13 9.81 14.09
N LYS A 785 32.40 10.25 14.07
CA LYS A 785 33.14 10.49 15.31
C LYS A 785 33.78 11.89 15.26
N GLY A 786 33.51 12.71 16.27
CA GLY A 786 34.11 14.04 16.43
C GLY A 786 33.13 15.19 16.69
N PRO A 787 33.62 16.36 17.15
CA PRO A 787 32.84 17.57 17.45
C PRO A 787 32.06 18.13 16.25
N MET A 788 32.39 17.72 15.02
CA MET A 788 31.64 18.08 13.81
C MET A 788 30.14 17.84 13.89
N ARG A 789 29.73 16.77 14.59
CA ARG A 789 28.30 16.49 14.81
C ARG A 789 27.57 17.62 15.51
N VAL A 790 28.29 18.45 16.27
CA VAL A 790 27.72 19.59 16.98
C VAL A 790 27.23 20.66 16.00
N LEU A 791 27.99 20.89 14.93
CA LEU A 791 27.85 22.07 14.08
C LEU A 791 27.28 21.81 12.69
N LEU A 792 27.43 20.61 12.15
CA LEU A 792 27.04 20.33 10.78
C LEU A 792 26.27 19.01 10.63
N PRO A 793 25.27 18.99 9.73
CA PRO A 793 24.77 17.73 9.19
C PRO A 793 25.94 16.92 8.64
N HIS A 794 25.98 15.63 8.95
CA HIS A 794 27.02 14.73 8.46
C HIS A 794 26.42 13.74 7.46
N ALA A 795 27.27 13.16 6.62
CA ALA A 795 26.83 12.08 5.77
C ALA A 795 26.36 10.94 6.69
N THR A 796 25.11 10.51 6.53
CA THR A 796 24.68 9.18 6.96
C THR A 796 25.53 8.17 6.21
N ALA A 797 25.82 7.00 6.79
CA ALA A 797 26.58 5.95 6.09
C ALA A 797 25.90 5.61 4.76
N ALA A 798 26.33 6.26 3.69
CA ALA A 798 26.00 5.85 2.35
C ALA A 798 26.79 4.57 2.16
N LEU A 799 26.09 3.45 2.01
CA LEU A 799 26.70 2.16 1.68
C LEU A 799 27.79 2.40 0.63
N ARG A 800 29.01 2.01 0.97
CA ARG A 800 30.10 2.01 0.01
C ARG A 800 29.68 1.08 -1.13
N SER A 801 30.07 1.40 -2.36
CA SER A 801 29.92 0.44 -3.45
C SER A 801 30.66 -0.84 -3.06
N GLY A 802 29.93 -1.91 -2.74
CA GLY A 802 30.48 -3.18 -2.27
C GLY A 802 30.15 -3.57 -0.83
N ASP A 803 29.48 -2.72 -0.04
CA ASP A 803 28.96 -3.14 1.27
C ASP A 803 27.91 -4.25 1.06
N GLN A 804 28.20 -5.43 1.62
CA GLN A 804 27.34 -6.60 1.50
C GLN A 804 26.08 -6.44 2.38
N PRO A 805 24.91 -6.92 1.93
CA PRO A 805 23.74 -7.05 2.78
C PRO A 805 24.07 -7.72 4.12
N GLN A 806 23.54 -7.18 5.21
CA GLN A 806 23.79 -7.72 6.54
C GLN A 806 22.73 -8.76 6.86
N LYS A 807 23.16 -9.97 7.27
CA LYS A 807 22.27 -10.99 7.83
C LYS A 807 21.64 -10.44 9.12
N ALA A 808 20.31 -10.36 9.16
CA ALA A 808 19.62 -10.01 10.39
C ALA A 808 19.84 -11.12 11.43
N GLN A 809 20.13 -10.75 12.69
CA GLN A 809 19.96 -11.70 13.79
C GLN A 809 18.48 -12.10 13.84
N GLN A 810 18.20 -13.40 13.76
CA GLN A 810 16.86 -13.98 13.86
C GLN A 810 16.32 -13.72 15.26
N VAL A 811 15.69 -12.58 15.47
CA VAL A 811 14.96 -12.27 16.69
C VAL A 811 13.51 -12.04 16.31
N LEU A 812 12.67 -13.06 16.50
CA LEU A 812 11.19 -13.03 16.47
C LEU A 812 10.54 -12.48 15.17
N GLY A 813 11.32 -12.29 14.11
CA GLY A 813 10.86 -11.62 12.89
C GLY A 813 9.93 -12.47 12.02
N TRP A 814 10.01 -13.80 12.10
CA TRP A 814 9.29 -14.69 11.18
C TRP A 814 7.81 -14.84 11.55
N GLU A 815 7.48 -15.12 12.81
CA GLU A 815 6.09 -15.25 13.28
C GLU A 815 5.26 -13.98 13.02
N LEU A 816 5.90 -12.81 13.19
CA LEU A 816 5.30 -11.52 12.88
C LEU A 816 5.11 -11.33 11.36
N MET A 817 6.09 -11.72 10.54
CA MET A 817 6.02 -11.61 9.07
C MET A 817 5.01 -12.57 8.45
N THR A 818 4.87 -13.79 8.97
CA THR A 818 3.86 -14.76 8.51
C THR A 818 2.44 -14.32 8.89
N ALA A 819 2.24 -13.80 10.11
CA ALA A 819 0.97 -13.19 10.53
C ALA A 819 0.63 -11.92 9.72
N MET A 820 1.64 -11.13 9.33
CA MET A 820 1.46 -9.96 8.46
C MET A 820 1.23 -10.32 6.99
N GLY A 821 1.82 -11.42 6.50
CA GLY A 821 1.65 -11.91 5.13
C GLY A 821 0.21 -12.31 4.83
N GLN A 822 -0.45 -13.01 5.76
CA GLN A 822 -1.86 -13.39 5.63
C GLN A 822 -2.83 -12.19 5.63
N ALA A 823 -2.45 -11.05 6.19
CA ALA A 823 -3.27 -9.82 6.20
C ALA A 823 -3.05 -8.93 4.96
N VAL A 824 -2.02 -9.20 4.14
CA VAL A 824 -1.61 -8.40 2.97
C VAL A 824 -1.88 -9.15 1.65
N GLU A 825 -2.46 -10.35 1.69
CA GLU A 825 -2.82 -11.13 0.50
C GLU A 825 -3.98 -10.53 -0.31
N GLU A 826 -4.69 -9.54 0.22
CA GLU A 826 -5.81 -8.84 -0.42
C GLU A 826 -5.40 -7.52 -1.13
N ASP A 827 -4.32 -7.52 -1.91
CA ASP A 827 -3.95 -6.37 -2.77
C ASP A 827 -3.70 -6.85 -4.22
N GLU A 828 -4.80 -7.06 -4.96
CA GLU A 828 -4.80 -7.19 -6.43
C GLU A 828 -5.49 -5.97 -7.03
N ASP A 829 -4.71 -4.96 -7.40
CA ASP A 829 -5.20 -3.80 -8.15
C ASP A 829 -4.66 -3.79 -9.59
N GLU A 830 -5.60 -3.67 -10.53
CA GLU A 830 -5.41 -3.21 -11.90
C GLU A 830 -5.25 -1.68 -11.90
N ASP A 831 -4.03 -1.19 -12.12
CA ASP A 831 -3.77 0.22 -12.47
C ASP A 831 -3.43 0.32 -13.96
N GLU A 832 -4.42 0.74 -14.76
CA GLU A 832 -4.20 1.35 -16.08
C GLU A 832 -3.64 2.77 -15.84
N GLY A 833 -2.34 2.94 -16.14
CA GLY A 833 -1.61 4.16 -15.84
C GLY A 833 -2.01 5.39 -16.66
N ASP A 834 -2.03 6.54 -15.99
CA ASP A 834 -2.05 7.88 -16.57
C ASP A 834 -0.81 8.09 -17.46
N SER A 835 -1.02 8.08 -18.77
CA SER A 835 -0.04 8.53 -19.76
C SER A 835 -0.53 9.83 -20.41
N GLU A 836 -0.53 10.94 -19.66
CA GLU A 836 -0.89 12.27 -20.19
C GLU A 836 0.31 13.08 -20.74
N ASP A 837 1.55 12.57 -20.65
CA ASP A 837 2.75 13.37 -20.96
C ASP A 837 3.13 13.49 -22.46
N ASN A 838 2.25 13.18 -23.42
CA ASN A 838 2.67 13.21 -24.84
C ASN A 838 1.70 13.85 -25.86
N TYR A 839 0.63 14.52 -25.43
CA TYR A 839 -0.36 15.06 -26.40
C TYR A 839 -0.37 16.58 -26.59
N MET A 840 0.31 17.37 -25.75
CA MET A 840 0.27 18.85 -25.83
C MET A 840 1.35 19.51 -26.69
N ALA A 841 2.03 18.78 -27.58
CA ALA A 841 3.10 19.34 -28.43
C ALA A 841 2.82 19.31 -29.95
N ARG A 842 1.56 19.15 -30.38
CA ARG A 842 1.19 19.12 -31.82
C ARG A 842 -0.10 19.88 -32.18
N GLN A 843 -0.27 21.08 -31.64
CA GLN A 843 -1.27 22.03 -32.14
C GLN A 843 -0.69 23.45 -32.18
N SER A 844 0.23 23.66 -33.11
CA SER A 844 0.56 24.96 -33.68
C SER A 844 1.36 24.68 -34.94
N ASP A 845 0.68 24.50 -36.06
CA ASP A 845 1.17 24.67 -37.45
C ASP A 845 0.13 24.05 -38.39
N GLU A 846 -1.07 24.63 -38.42
CA GLU A 846 -2.07 24.46 -39.47
C GLU A 846 -3.17 25.49 -39.19
N ASP A 847 -3.02 26.67 -39.79
CA ASP A 847 -4.10 27.46 -40.42
C ASP A 847 -3.58 28.87 -40.74
N SER A 848 -3.10 29.00 -41.97
CA SER A 848 -3.23 30.21 -42.76
C SER A 848 -4.64 30.22 -43.37
N GLU A 849 -5.60 30.82 -42.65
CA GLU A 849 -6.55 31.87 -43.09
C GLU A 849 -7.56 32.19 -41.98
#